data_AF-A0A2V7Y8N1-F1
#
_entry.id   AF-A0A2V7Y8N1-F1
#
_cell.length_a   1.000
_cell.length_b   1.000
_cell.length_c   1.000
_cell.angle_alpha   90.00
_cell.angle_beta   90.00
_cell.angle_gamma   90.00
#
_symmetry.space_group_name_H-M   'P 1'
#
loop_
_entity.id
_entity.type
_entity.pdbx_description
1 polymer ?
#
loop_
_entity_poly.entity_id
_entity_poly.type
_entity_poly.pdbx_seq_one_letter_code
_entity_poly.pdbx_strand_id
1 'polypeptide(L)'
;MDLFTKCQDFVGGLTPQRRAGMALFYRAVDPVDGRHAVRNGRRLLMLGSNDYLGLTHDPRVKEAAAQAVLRHGSSSCGARINNGTTSLHQRLEEKLAEIKGVERVMVFSNGFMAMMGTISTLAGQGDVVFCDQENHASLIDGCRASGAEVRVFRHNDMRHLGRLLSEYDRDKGKLVTVDGVFSQTGRITDLPEVVRLAREHGARVMLDDAHATGVLGAHGHGTAEHFSLQGQIDLVGGTFSKALGATGGGRARAARARVRERALPAAGPSQRGLHRARFRDAHHAADHGRIRRRAAHGRAAGGGGDLRQPDRAAGGAAPPRAAAPHADRGAHRGGPRLRHRHHGPRGPRSGSARAVRLAPRMAAVPPNAILRLSAECRRRQALGADVVDLGLGEPDVATPAHVCAAAAQAAAEGHTRYTPPAGMAPLRSAIVRRLSREGLSYAPREVMATAGALGGLACAFHALAGPGDEVLVPAPYYPPYLTQIALVGAHPVIVPTDEADAFKLRPEALRAALTSRSRALVLNTPSNPAGAVYGRAELAALVAVAAEAELVIVADEVYGDLLRGPEPFVSVAACSAEARRRTVVVRSLSKSYAMTGWRLGYAAGPEPLITAMTHVQDALLVMPASVSQWAGLAALTGPQDGVRALGRAWPRAPTTRGRGWRSCPACAARRPPAPSSPSPRWAVPAPT
;
A
#
# COMPACT_ATOMS: atom_id res chain seq x y z
N MET A 1 -22.02 23.61 -11.40
CA MET A 1 -22.51 22.21 -11.40
C MET A 1 -22.16 21.67 -10.03
N ASP A 2 -23.19 21.32 -9.25
CA ASP A 2 -23.00 20.86 -7.87
C ASP A 2 -22.13 19.59 -7.81
N LEU A 3 -21.29 19.48 -6.78
CA LEU A 3 -20.34 18.38 -6.63
C LEU A 3 -21.03 17.04 -6.45
N PHE A 4 -22.17 17.02 -5.75
CA PHE A 4 -22.95 15.78 -5.64
C PHE A 4 -23.58 15.40 -6.96
N THR A 5 -23.81 16.34 -7.89
CA THR A 5 -24.28 16.00 -9.25
C THR A 5 -23.31 15.04 -9.95
N LYS A 6 -21.98 15.22 -9.84
CA LYS A 6 -21.01 14.27 -10.44
C LYS A 6 -21.12 12.86 -9.86
N CYS A 7 -21.34 12.76 -8.55
CA CYS A 7 -21.55 11.48 -7.87
C CYS A 7 -22.91 10.87 -8.23
N GLN A 8 -23.95 11.70 -8.37
CA GLN A 8 -25.29 11.30 -8.77
C GLN A 8 -25.30 10.81 -10.22
N ASP A 9 -24.59 11.45 -11.14
CA ASP A 9 -24.44 11.02 -12.54
C ASP A 9 -23.77 9.65 -12.64
N PHE A 10 -22.69 9.46 -11.86
CA PHE A 10 -22.01 8.17 -11.77
C PHE A 10 -22.93 7.07 -11.22
N VAL A 11 -23.69 7.32 -10.14
CA VAL A 11 -24.68 6.37 -9.59
C VAL A 11 -25.84 6.15 -10.58
N GLY A 12 -26.25 7.20 -11.28
CA GLY A 12 -27.25 7.18 -12.34
C GLY A 12 -26.86 6.24 -13.48
N GLY A 13 -25.58 6.24 -13.87
CA GLY A 13 -25.01 5.31 -14.87
C GLY A 13 -25.05 3.83 -14.47
N LEU A 14 -25.23 3.51 -13.18
CA LEU A 14 -25.40 2.15 -12.66
C LEU A 14 -26.87 1.71 -12.56
N THR A 15 -27.82 2.62 -12.85
CA THR A 15 -29.27 2.37 -12.77
C THR A 15 -29.76 1.26 -13.71
N PRO A 16 -29.28 1.16 -14.97
CA PRO A 16 -29.68 0.05 -15.86
C PRO A 16 -29.33 -1.33 -15.28
N GLN A 17 -28.12 -1.48 -14.72
CA GLN A 17 -27.65 -2.73 -14.11
C GLN A 17 -28.41 -3.05 -12.80
N ARG A 18 -28.77 -2.03 -12.02
CA ARG A 18 -29.64 -2.18 -10.83
C ARG A 18 -31.05 -2.64 -11.21
N ARG A 19 -31.68 -2.01 -12.22
CA ARG A 19 -33.03 -2.38 -12.72
C ARG A 19 -33.07 -3.80 -13.30
N ALA A 20 -31.99 -4.23 -13.95
CA ALA A 20 -31.84 -5.60 -14.46
C ALA A 20 -31.57 -6.65 -13.37
N GLY A 21 -31.56 -6.28 -12.08
CA GLY A 21 -31.22 -7.20 -11.00
C GLY A 21 -29.78 -7.70 -11.05
N MET A 22 -28.88 -6.99 -11.74
CA MET A 22 -27.45 -7.29 -11.87
C MET A 22 -26.60 -6.49 -10.89
N ALA A 23 -27.17 -6.05 -9.76
CA ALA A 23 -26.40 -5.40 -8.71
C ALA A 23 -25.31 -6.35 -8.18
N LEU A 24 -24.07 -6.15 -8.65
CA LEU A 24 -22.88 -6.90 -8.26
C LEU A 24 -22.51 -6.65 -6.79
N PHE A 25 -22.82 -5.44 -6.30
CA PHE A 25 -22.52 -5.00 -4.95
C PHE A 25 -23.67 -5.30 -3.98
N TYR A 26 -23.32 -5.59 -2.72
CA TYR A 26 -24.24 -5.72 -1.57
C TYR A 26 -25.09 -6.99 -1.47
N ARG A 27 -24.75 -8.06 -2.19
CA ARG A 27 -25.37 -9.38 -1.98
C ARG A 27 -24.64 -10.15 -0.89
N ALA A 28 -25.26 -10.31 0.27
CA ALA A 28 -24.74 -11.17 1.33
C ALA A 28 -24.76 -12.64 0.87
N VAL A 29 -23.63 -13.32 1.02
CA VAL A 29 -23.43 -14.72 0.64
C VAL A 29 -22.47 -15.33 1.67
N ASP A 30 -22.87 -16.43 2.29
CA ASP A 30 -22.09 -17.13 3.32
C ASP A 30 -21.34 -18.31 2.70
N PRO A 31 -20.02 -18.24 2.52
CA PRO A 31 -19.28 -19.32 1.87
C PRO A 31 -19.25 -20.59 2.73
N VAL A 32 -19.54 -21.74 2.12
CA VAL A 32 -19.56 -23.06 2.77
C VAL A 32 -18.24 -23.78 2.57
N ASP A 33 -17.74 -23.77 1.33
CA ASP A 33 -16.48 -24.35 0.91
C ASP A 33 -15.90 -23.52 -0.25
N GLY A 34 -14.74 -23.90 -0.80
CA GLY A 34 -14.10 -23.18 -1.90
C GLY A 34 -14.93 -23.10 -3.19
N ARG A 35 -16.01 -23.88 -3.32
CA ARG A 35 -16.87 -23.98 -4.52
C ARG A 35 -18.33 -23.62 -4.26
N HIS A 36 -18.74 -23.50 -3.00
CA HIS A 36 -20.15 -23.33 -2.64
C HIS A 36 -20.36 -22.24 -1.59
N ALA A 37 -21.54 -21.62 -1.65
CA ALA A 37 -21.98 -20.66 -0.66
C ALA A 37 -23.49 -20.79 -0.39
N VAL A 38 -23.98 -20.20 0.69
CA VAL A 38 -25.40 -20.12 1.04
C VAL A 38 -25.88 -18.69 0.86
N ARG A 39 -27.07 -18.54 0.29
CA ARG A 39 -27.82 -17.27 0.29
C ARG A 39 -29.28 -17.56 0.56
N ASN A 40 -29.87 -16.89 1.54
CA ASN A 40 -31.28 -17.06 1.94
C ASN A 40 -31.64 -18.54 2.17
N GLY A 41 -30.77 -19.29 2.86
CA GLY A 41 -30.95 -20.71 3.13
C GLY A 41 -30.72 -21.66 1.93
N ARG A 42 -30.42 -21.13 0.73
CA ARG A 42 -30.17 -21.94 -0.47
C ARG A 42 -28.68 -22.09 -0.72
N ARG A 43 -28.22 -23.32 -0.95
CA ARG A 43 -26.85 -23.62 -1.42
C ARG A 43 -26.71 -23.22 -2.89
N LEU A 44 -25.63 -22.53 -3.20
CA LEU A 44 -25.27 -21.97 -4.51
C LEU A 44 -23.85 -22.44 -4.89
N LEU A 45 -23.59 -22.54 -6.19
CA LEU A 45 -22.24 -22.69 -6.73
C LEU A 45 -21.58 -21.31 -6.83
N MET A 46 -20.36 -21.19 -6.29
CA MET A 46 -19.58 -19.95 -6.28
C MET A 46 -18.64 -19.92 -7.49
N LEU A 47 -19.20 -19.60 -8.66
CA LEU A 47 -18.44 -19.55 -9.93
C LEU A 47 -17.40 -18.41 -9.98
N GLY A 48 -17.47 -17.45 -9.06
CA GLY A 48 -16.47 -16.38 -8.90
C GLY A 48 -15.38 -16.69 -7.86
N SER A 49 -15.33 -17.91 -7.32
CA SER A 49 -14.30 -18.30 -6.35
C SER A 49 -12.95 -18.47 -7.04
N ASN A 50 -11.89 -17.98 -6.40
CA ASN A 50 -10.52 -18.26 -6.83
C ASN A 50 -9.80 -19.29 -5.94
N ASP A 51 -10.52 -19.96 -5.04
CA ASP A 51 -9.96 -20.99 -4.16
C ASP A 51 -9.82 -22.34 -4.89
N TYR A 52 -8.95 -22.37 -5.90
CA TYR A 52 -8.83 -23.50 -6.85
C TYR A 52 -8.55 -24.84 -6.18
N LEU A 53 -7.75 -24.82 -5.11
CA LEU A 53 -7.34 -26.02 -4.37
C LEU A 53 -8.17 -26.23 -3.09
N GLY A 54 -9.12 -25.34 -2.78
CA GLY A 54 -9.92 -25.43 -1.57
C GLY A 54 -9.15 -25.18 -0.26
N LEU A 55 -7.94 -24.60 -0.34
CA LEU A 55 -7.03 -24.48 0.80
C LEU A 55 -7.54 -23.52 1.88
N THR A 56 -8.44 -22.60 1.55
CA THR A 56 -9.09 -21.76 2.59
C THR A 56 -9.93 -22.61 3.56
N HIS A 57 -10.31 -23.83 3.17
CA HIS A 57 -11.07 -24.76 4.00
C HIS A 57 -10.26 -25.93 4.57
N ASP A 58 -9.01 -26.14 4.13
CA ASP A 58 -8.15 -27.24 4.55
C ASP A 58 -7.85 -27.15 6.08
N PRO A 59 -8.11 -28.22 6.86
CA PRO A 59 -7.88 -28.22 8.30
C PRO A 59 -6.44 -27.89 8.70
N ARG A 60 -5.44 -28.30 7.90
CA ARG A 60 -4.02 -28.05 8.18
C ARG A 60 -3.68 -26.57 8.07
N VAL A 61 -4.26 -25.90 7.07
CA VAL A 61 -4.07 -24.45 6.84
C VAL A 61 -4.75 -23.66 7.94
N LYS A 62 -5.99 -24.04 8.31
CA LYS A 62 -6.73 -23.41 9.42
C LYS A 62 -6.00 -23.55 10.75
N GLU A 63 -5.52 -24.75 11.08
CA GLU A 63 -4.78 -25.00 12.31
C GLU A 63 -3.48 -24.20 12.33
N ALA A 64 -2.70 -24.22 11.24
CA ALA A 64 -1.47 -23.44 11.14
C ALA A 64 -1.73 -21.94 11.29
N ALA A 65 -2.81 -21.42 10.71
CA ALA A 65 -3.21 -20.02 10.86
C ALA A 65 -3.62 -19.69 12.30
N ALA A 66 -4.44 -20.52 12.95
CA ALA A 66 -4.83 -20.35 14.35
C ALA A 66 -3.61 -20.35 15.27
N GLN A 67 -2.69 -21.30 15.11
CA GLN A 67 -1.45 -21.36 15.85
C GLN A 67 -0.55 -20.15 15.59
N ALA A 68 -0.47 -19.67 14.34
CA ALA A 68 0.29 -18.48 14.02
C ALA A 68 -0.28 -17.24 14.73
N VAL A 69 -1.61 -17.10 14.78
CA VAL A 69 -2.27 -16.01 15.52
C VAL A 69 -1.98 -16.09 17.01
N LEU A 70 -2.09 -17.29 17.61
CA LEU A 70 -1.83 -17.48 19.04
C LEU A 70 -0.37 -17.20 19.42
N ARG A 71 0.59 -17.54 18.54
CA ARG A 71 2.04 -17.40 18.82
C ARG A 71 2.62 -16.04 18.43
N HIS A 72 2.17 -15.48 17.31
CA HIS A 72 2.78 -14.31 16.69
C HIS A 72 1.85 -13.08 16.66
N GLY A 73 0.62 -13.21 17.14
CA GLY A 73 -0.41 -12.20 17.02
C GLY A 73 -1.12 -12.24 15.67
N SER A 74 -2.22 -11.52 15.56
CA SER A 74 -3.05 -11.47 14.35
C SER A 74 -2.49 -10.59 13.23
N SER A 75 -1.42 -9.83 13.49
CA SER A 75 -0.81 -8.89 12.53
C SER A 75 0.58 -8.46 12.97
N SER A 76 1.43 -8.02 12.03
CA SER A 76 2.70 -7.34 12.33
C SER A 76 2.55 -5.87 12.72
N CYS A 77 1.32 -5.32 12.68
CA CYS A 77 0.95 -3.97 13.13
C CYS A 77 1.80 -2.82 12.57
N GLY A 78 2.26 -2.92 11.32
CA GLY A 78 3.01 -1.86 10.64
C GLY A 78 3.82 -2.37 9.45
N ALA A 79 4.39 -1.42 8.68
CA ALA A 79 5.26 -1.75 7.57
C ALA A 79 6.53 -2.46 8.07
N ARG A 80 7.05 -3.41 7.30
CA ARG A 80 8.29 -4.14 7.66
C ARG A 80 9.48 -3.23 7.91
N ILE A 81 9.55 -2.09 7.21
CA ILE A 81 10.59 -1.08 7.42
C ILE A 81 10.46 -0.35 8.77
N ASN A 82 9.26 -0.34 9.38
CA ASN A 82 8.97 0.31 10.66
C ASN A 82 9.06 -0.64 11.85
N ASN A 83 8.64 -1.90 11.66
CA ASN A 83 8.42 -2.88 12.74
C ASN A 83 9.37 -4.09 12.66
N GLY A 84 10.26 -4.12 11.65
CA GLY A 84 11.16 -5.24 11.38
C GLY A 84 10.50 -6.36 10.58
N THR A 85 11.36 -7.25 10.05
CA THR A 85 10.95 -8.49 9.40
C THR A 85 10.91 -9.60 10.44
N THR A 86 9.76 -10.26 10.60
CA THR A 86 9.64 -11.39 11.55
C THR A 86 10.26 -12.67 10.98
N SER A 87 10.59 -13.62 11.86
CA SER A 87 11.09 -14.96 11.44
C SER A 87 10.09 -15.72 10.59
N LEU A 88 8.78 -15.49 10.75
CA LEU A 88 7.74 -16.08 9.91
C LEU A 88 7.81 -15.54 8.47
N HIS A 89 8.09 -14.24 8.29
CA HIS A 89 8.30 -13.68 6.95
C HIS A 89 9.52 -14.29 6.27
N GLN A 90 10.65 -14.40 6.97
CA GLN A 90 11.88 -14.99 6.43
C GLN A 90 11.66 -16.43 5.99
N ARG A 91 11.06 -17.26 6.86
CA ARG A 91 10.74 -18.66 6.54
C ARG A 91 9.77 -18.78 5.37
N LEU A 92 8.79 -17.89 5.27
CA LEU A 92 7.86 -17.87 4.14
C LEU A 92 8.59 -17.49 2.84
N GLU A 93 9.46 -16.50 2.87
CA GLU A 93 10.24 -16.05 1.71
C GLU A 93 11.23 -17.11 1.24
N GLU A 94 11.88 -17.82 2.15
CA GLU A 94 12.78 -18.94 1.84
C GLU A 94 12.01 -20.07 1.15
N LYS A 95 10.86 -20.49 1.71
CA LYS A 95 10.02 -21.53 1.11
C LYS A 95 9.47 -21.12 -0.26
N LEU A 96 9.07 -19.87 -0.43
CA LEU A 96 8.60 -19.37 -1.71
C LEU A 96 9.73 -19.30 -2.73
N ALA A 97 10.95 -18.96 -2.28
CA ALA A 97 12.12 -18.95 -3.15
C ALA A 97 12.44 -20.37 -3.67
N GLU A 98 12.33 -21.38 -2.80
CA GLU A 98 12.45 -22.79 -3.16
C GLU A 98 11.37 -23.21 -4.16
N ILE A 99 10.09 -22.98 -3.85
CA ILE A 99 8.95 -23.31 -4.72
C ILE A 99 9.09 -22.65 -6.09
N LYS A 100 9.49 -21.39 -6.13
CA LYS A 100 9.62 -20.64 -7.39
C LYS A 100 10.95 -20.86 -8.11
N GLY A 101 11.90 -21.59 -7.51
CA GLY A 101 13.23 -21.78 -8.07
C GLY A 101 13.99 -20.46 -8.28
N VAL A 102 13.90 -19.54 -7.32
CA VAL A 102 14.52 -18.21 -7.40
C VAL A 102 15.47 -17.92 -6.23
N GLU A 103 16.26 -16.86 -6.33
CA GLU A 103 17.27 -16.52 -5.32
C GLU A 103 16.63 -15.94 -4.05
N ARG A 104 15.65 -15.05 -4.22
CA ARG A 104 14.98 -14.34 -3.12
C ARG A 104 13.53 -14.05 -3.46
N VAL A 105 12.71 -13.99 -2.41
CA VAL A 105 11.32 -13.56 -2.48
C VAL A 105 11.08 -12.43 -1.49
N MET A 106 10.23 -11.49 -1.86
CA MET A 106 9.68 -10.45 -0.99
C MET A 106 8.15 -10.58 -0.97
N VAL A 107 7.57 -10.66 0.23
CA VAL A 107 6.11 -10.78 0.40
C VAL A 107 5.48 -9.42 0.69
N PHE A 108 4.35 -9.16 0.04
CA PHE A 108 3.51 -7.98 0.14
C PHE A 108 2.14 -8.32 0.72
N SER A 109 1.40 -7.31 1.18
CA SER A 109 0.06 -7.47 1.75
C SER A 109 -0.97 -8.03 0.77
N ASN A 110 -0.81 -7.82 -0.54
CA ASN A 110 -1.61 -8.45 -1.58
C ASN A 110 -0.86 -8.52 -2.93
N GLY A 111 -1.35 -9.34 -3.86
CA GLY A 111 -0.75 -9.56 -5.18
C GLY A 111 -0.79 -8.32 -6.08
N PHE A 112 -1.84 -7.50 -5.98
CA PHE A 112 -1.97 -6.28 -6.78
C PHE A 112 -0.83 -5.30 -6.46
N MET A 113 -0.59 -5.04 -5.18
CA MET A 113 0.51 -4.20 -4.70
C MET A 113 1.87 -4.79 -5.05
N ALA A 114 2.02 -6.11 -5.03
CA ALA A 114 3.26 -6.76 -5.42
C ALA A 114 3.60 -6.47 -6.89
N MET A 115 2.64 -6.54 -7.81
CA MET A 115 2.85 -6.27 -9.23
C MET A 115 3.02 -4.77 -9.50
N MET A 116 2.06 -3.96 -9.04
CA MET A 116 2.06 -2.52 -9.25
C MET A 116 3.32 -1.88 -8.64
N GLY A 117 3.64 -2.23 -7.39
CA GLY A 117 4.83 -1.74 -6.70
C GLY A 117 6.12 -2.22 -7.36
N THR A 118 6.13 -3.39 -7.98
CA THR A 118 7.30 -3.89 -8.71
C THR A 118 7.57 -3.12 -9.99
N ILE A 119 6.56 -3.00 -10.86
CA ILE A 119 6.71 -2.34 -12.16
C ILE A 119 7.02 -0.86 -11.95
N SER A 120 6.27 -0.19 -11.06
CA SER A 120 6.49 1.24 -10.76
C SER A 120 7.81 1.55 -10.07
N THR A 121 8.46 0.56 -9.45
CA THR A 121 9.80 0.73 -8.86
C THR A 121 10.92 0.44 -9.86
N LEU A 122 10.71 -0.49 -10.79
CA LEU A 122 11.75 -0.94 -11.71
C LEU A 122 11.82 -0.15 -13.02
N ALA A 123 10.67 0.15 -13.61
CA ALA A 123 10.59 0.88 -14.86
C ALA A 123 10.30 2.36 -14.56
N GLY A 124 10.90 3.26 -15.33
CA GLY A 124 10.68 4.69 -15.21
C GLY A 124 10.83 5.42 -16.53
N GLN A 125 10.85 6.75 -16.47
CA GLN A 125 11.02 7.58 -17.66
C GLN A 125 12.35 7.28 -18.37
N GLY A 126 12.25 6.98 -19.66
CA GLY A 126 13.38 6.55 -20.50
C GLY A 126 13.41 5.04 -20.74
N ASP A 127 12.68 4.26 -19.95
CA ASP A 127 12.46 2.83 -20.18
C ASP A 127 11.18 2.60 -20.99
N VAL A 128 11.05 1.37 -21.50
CA VAL A 128 9.87 0.91 -22.24
C VAL A 128 9.32 -0.35 -21.59
N VAL A 129 8.03 -0.36 -21.30
CA VAL A 129 7.32 -1.55 -20.80
C VAL A 129 6.39 -2.08 -21.88
N PHE A 130 6.58 -3.34 -22.25
CA PHE A 130 5.75 -4.05 -23.20
C PHE A 130 4.69 -4.84 -22.43
N CYS A 131 3.44 -4.47 -22.59
CA CYS A 131 2.31 -5.01 -21.84
C CYS A 131 1.38 -5.78 -22.78
N ASP A 132 1.04 -7.03 -22.46
CA ASP A 132 0.00 -7.77 -23.18
C ASP A 132 -1.35 -7.07 -22.97
N GLN A 133 -2.16 -6.94 -24.03
CA GLN A 133 -3.44 -6.23 -23.96
C GLN A 133 -4.45 -6.84 -22.98
N GLU A 134 -4.34 -8.14 -22.65
CA GLU A 134 -5.23 -8.84 -21.72
C GLU A 134 -4.60 -9.05 -20.34
N ASN A 135 -3.46 -8.42 -20.06
CA ASN A 135 -2.84 -8.48 -18.75
C ASN A 135 -3.80 -8.05 -17.64
N HIS A 136 -3.65 -8.66 -16.48
CA HIS A 136 -4.41 -8.33 -15.28
C HIS A 136 -4.20 -6.87 -14.89
N ALA A 137 -5.25 -6.24 -14.34
CA ALA A 137 -5.26 -4.80 -14.03
C ALA A 137 -4.07 -4.34 -13.19
N SER A 138 -3.56 -5.20 -12.30
CA SER A 138 -2.36 -4.93 -11.49
C SER A 138 -1.09 -4.68 -12.29
N LEU A 139 -0.92 -5.36 -13.44
CA LEU A 139 0.20 -5.13 -14.36
C LEU A 139 -0.03 -3.84 -15.14
N ILE A 140 -1.24 -3.64 -15.67
CA ILE A 140 -1.62 -2.44 -16.44
C ILE A 140 -1.43 -1.17 -15.59
N ASP A 141 -1.96 -1.16 -14.37
CA ASP A 141 -1.86 -0.03 -13.47
C ASP A 141 -0.43 0.15 -12.95
N GLY A 142 0.33 -0.94 -12.80
CA GLY A 142 1.78 -0.88 -12.58
C GLY A 142 2.52 -0.19 -13.72
N CYS A 143 2.19 -0.52 -14.97
CA CYS A 143 2.74 0.13 -16.16
C CYS A 143 2.39 1.63 -16.19
N ARG A 144 1.12 1.97 -15.96
CA ARG A 144 0.66 3.37 -15.90
C ARG A 144 1.33 4.16 -14.78
N ALA A 145 1.51 3.55 -13.61
CA ALA A 145 2.14 4.16 -12.45
C ALA A 145 3.66 4.32 -12.60
N SER A 146 4.31 3.54 -13.47
CA SER A 146 5.76 3.57 -13.67
C SER A 146 6.29 4.86 -14.32
N GLY A 147 5.47 5.50 -15.17
CA GLY A 147 5.92 6.63 -15.98
C GLY A 147 6.88 6.24 -17.11
N ALA A 148 7.12 4.95 -17.34
CA ALA A 148 7.79 4.44 -18.54
C ALA A 148 6.91 4.60 -19.78
N GLU A 149 7.52 4.54 -20.97
CA GLU A 149 6.75 4.40 -22.21
C GLU A 149 6.08 3.02 -22.21
N VAL A 150 4.75 2.97 -22.35
CA VAL A 150 4.01 1.71 -22.38
C VAL A 150 3.64 1.36 -23.81
N ARG A 151 4.12 0.22 -24.30
CA ARG A 151 3.76 -0.34 -25.60
C ARG A 151 2.89 -1.57 -25.38
N VAL A 152 1.61 -1.46 -25.76
CA VAL A 152 0.68 -2.58 -25.66
C VAL A 152 0.81 -3.46 -26.89
N PHE A 153 1.09 -4.75 -26.68
CA PHE A 153 1.10 -5.74 -27.77
C PHE A 153 -0.19 -6.58 -27.75
N ARG A 154 -0.50 -7.18 -28.90
CA ARG A 154 -1.74 -7.94 -29.07
C ARG A 154 -1.65 -9.22 -28.26
N HIS A 155 -2.79 -9.68 -27.74
CA HIS A 155 -2.84 -10.78 -26.79
C HIS A 155 -2.12 -12.02 -27.31
N ASN A 156 -1.06 -12.43 -26.62
CA ASN A 156 -0.20 -13.57 -26.93
C ASN A 156 0.36 -13.58 -28.38
N ASP A 157 0.50 -12.42 -29.03
CA ASP A 157 1.01 -12.28 -30.41
C ASP A 157 2.51 -11.95 -30.40
N MET A 158 3.34 -12.98 -30.44
CA MET A 158 4.80 -12.86 -30.40
C MET A 158 5.40 -12.15 -31.62
N ARG A 159 4.71 -12.18 -32.78
CA ARG A 159 5.14 -11.39 -33.96
C ARG A 159 4.95 -9.90 -33.70
N HIS A 160 3.88 -9.50 -33.02
CA HIS A 160 3.67 -8.12 -32.65
C HIS A 160 4.67 -7.68 -31.56
N LEU A 161 4.87 -8.50 -30.53
CA LEU A 161 5.87 -8.23 -29.49
C LEU A 161 7.27 -8.05 -30.09
N GLY A 162 7.71 -8.95 -30.97
CA GLY A 162 9.02 -8.86 -31.63
C GLY A 162 9.18 -7.59 -32.46
N ARG A 163 8.15 -7.21 -33.25
CA ARG A 163 8.17 -5.93 -33.99
C ARG A 163 8.34 -4.73 -33.07
N LEU A 164 7.55 -4.66 -32.00
CA LEU A 164 7.63 -3.54 -31.05
C LEU A 164 8.98 -3.50 -30.32
N LEU A 165 9.54 -4.66 -29.96
CA LEU A 165 10.87 -4.74 -29.34
C LEU A 165 12.00 -4.27 -30.27
N SER A 166 11.84 -4.49 -31.58
CA SER A 166 12.83 -4.10 -32.61
C SER A 166 12.90 -2.60 -32.87
N GLU A 167 11.87 -1.83 -32.46
CA GLU A 167 11.83 -0.37 -32.59
C GLU A 167 12.80 0.35 -31.63
N TYR A 168 13.43 -0.37 -30.71
CA TYR A 168 14.28 0.22 -29.67
C TYR A 168 15.66 -0.42 -29.61
N ASP A 169 16.66 0.41 -29.35
CA ASP A 169 18.05 -0.01 -29.16
C ASP A 169 18.18 -1.10 -28.09
N ARG A 170 19.11 -2.02 -28.30
CA ARG A 170 19.32 -3.21 -27.44
C ARG A 170 19.68 -2.83 -26.00
N ASP A 171 20.33 -1.69 -25.79
CA ASP A 171 20.80 -1.18 -24.50
C ASP A 171 19.76 -0.33 -23.75
N LYS A 172 18.63 0.02 -24.39
CA LYS A 172 17.52 0.71 -23.72
C LYS A 172 16.88 -0.18 -22.66
N GLY A 173 16.49 0.41 -21.53
CA GLY A 173 15.78 -0.30 -20.47
C GLY A 173 14.43 -0.80 -20.96
N LYS A 174 14.27 -2.12 -21.06
CA LYS A 174 13.06 -2.76 -21.60
C LYS A 174 12.56 -3.84 -20.66
N LEU A 175 11.26 -3.83 -20.37
CA LEU A 175 10.59 -4.83 -19.55
C LEU A 175 9.37 -5.37 -20.31
N VAL A 176 9.29 -6.69 -20.47
CA VAL A 176 8.09 -7.37 -20.96
C VAL A 176 7.31 -7.90 -19.76
N THR A 177 6.04 -7.53 -19.64
CA THR A 177 5.15 -7.99 -18.58
C THR A 177 4.04 -8.87 -19.16
N VAL A 178 3.87 -10.07 -18.62
CA VAL A 178 2.83 -11.03 -19.05
C VAL A 178 2.22 -11.75 -17.85
N ASP A 179 0.93 -12.07 -17.90
CA ASP A 179 0.34 -13.11 -17.05
C ASP A 179 0.80 -14.50 -17.49
N GLY A 180 1.07 -15.39 -16.53
CA GLY A 180 1.35 -16.78 -16.81
C GLY A 180 0.10 -17.53 -17.31
N VAL A 181 -1.03 -17.25 -16.68
CA VAL A 181 -2.37 -17.69 -17.08
C VAL A 181 -3.31 -16.49 -17.04
N PHE A 182 -3.87 -16.13 -18.18
CA PHE A 182 -4.75 -14.97 -18.31
C PHE A 182 -6.12 -15.26 -17.72
N SER A 183 -6.54 -14.48 -16.72
CA SER A 183 -7.74 -14.78 -15.93
C SER A 183 -9.05 -14.76 -16.72
N GLN A 184 -9.11 -13.96 -17.78
CA GLN A 184 -10.32 -13.78 -18.59
C GLN A 184 -10.56 -14.95 -19.56
N THR A 185 -9.48 -15.57 -20.04
CA THR A 185 -9.55 -16.56 -21.13
C THR A 185 -9.04 -17.93 -20.70
N GLY A 186 -8.33 -18.03 -19.58
CA GLY A 186 -7.62 -19.24 -19.15
C GLY A 186 -6.42 -19.59 -20.03
N ARG A 187 -6.06 -18.73 -21.00
CA ARG A 187 -4.93 -18.99 -21.90
C ARG A 187 -3.62 -18.94 -21.14
N ILE A 188 -2.69 -19.79 -21.55
CA ILE A 188 -1.31 -19.80 -21.04
C ILE A 188 -0.46 -18.96 -22.00
N THR A 189 0.36 -18.06 -21.47
CA THR A 189 1.29 -17.26 -22.29
C THR A 189 2.31 -18.16 -22.98
N ASP A 190 2.72 -17.81 -24.21
CA ASP A 190 3.86 -18.44 -24.89
C ASP A 190 5.19 -17.99 -24.25
N LEU A 191 5.42 -18.44 -23.02
CA LEU A 191 6.56 -18.03 -22.21
C LEU A 191 7.93 -18.32 -22.87
N PRO A 192 8.15 -19.48 -23.54
CA PRO A 192 9.40 -19.74 -24.26
C PRO A 192 9.73 -18.65 -25.28
N GLU A 193 8.75 -18.24 -26.07
CA GLU A 193 8.96 -17.24 -27.12
C GLU A 193 9.11 -15.82 -26.55
N VAL A 194 8.36 -15.48 -25.49
CA VAL A 194 8.56 -14.24 -24.73
C VAL A 194 10.00 -14.13 -24.22
N VAL A 195 10.53 -15.20 -23.62
CA VAL A 195 11.91 -15.24 -23.09
C VAL A 195 12.93 -15.14 -24.22
N ARG A 196 12.70 -15.84 -25.35
CA ARG A 196 13.58 -15.80 -26.52
C ARG A 196 13.67 -14.37 -27.08
N LEU A 197 12.53 -13.73 -27.35
CA LEU A 197 12.44 -12.36 -27.87
C LEU A 197 13.03 -11.35 -26.89
N ALA A 198 12.74 -11.48 -25.59
CA ALA A 198 13.30 -10.59 -24.59
C ALA A 198 14.84 -10.67 -24.57
N ARG A 199 15.42 -11.87 -24.61
CA ARG A 199 16.88 -12.05 -24.69
C ARG A 199 17.49 -11.52 -25.98
N GLU A 200 16.84 -11.76 -27.11
CA GLU A 200 17.27 -11.28 -28.42
C GLU A 200 17.37 -9.75 -28.44
N HIS A 201 16.41 -9.06 -27.85
CA HIS A 201 16.33 -7.60 -27.86
C HIS A 201 16.90 -6.92 -26.60
N GLY A 202 17.46 -7.67 -25.65
CA GLY A 202 18.02 -7.10 -24.41
C GLY A 202 16.97 -6.64 -23.38
N ALA A 203 15.73 -7.12 -23.48
CA ALA A 203 14.67 -6.86 -22.51
C ALA A 203 14.68 -7.86 -21.34
N ARG A 204 14.07 -7.44 -20.23
CA ARG A 204 13.79 -8.27 -19.05
C ARG A 204 12.36 -8.79 -19.09
N VAL A 205 12.09 -9.91 -18.42
CA VAL A 205 10.76 -10.51 -18.35
C VAL A 205 10.23 -10.48 -16.91
N MET A 206 9.01 -9.98 -16.76
CA MET A 206 8.21 -10.11 -15.55
C MET A 206 6.95 -10.94 -15.85
N LEU A 207 6.83 -12.04 -15.13
CA LEU A 207 5.74 -13.00 -15.25
C LEU A 207 4.83 -12.91 -14.02
N ASP A 208 3.52 -12.73 -14.19
CA ASP A 208 2.55 -12.85 -13.09
C ASP A 208 1.92 -14.26 -13.05
N ASP A 209 2.35 -15.07 -12.08
CA ASP A 209 1.87 -16.44 -11.87
C ASP A 209 0.69 -16.50 -10.87
N ALA A 210 -0.10 -15.44 -10.75
CA ALA A 210 -1.25 -15.39 -9.84
C ALA A 210 -2.23 -16.56 -10.04
N HIS A 211 -2.50 -16.94 -11.29
CA HIS A 211 -3.41 -18.03 -11.66
C HIS A 211 -2.68 -19.36 -11.95
N ALA A 212 -1.37 -19.33 -12.17
CA ALA A 212 -0.58 -20.51 -12.51
C ALA A 212 -0.08 -21.28 -11.28
N THR A 213 0.22 -20.56 -10.18
CA THR A 213 0.74 -21.15 -8.95
C THR A 213 -0.28 -22.13 -8.37
N GLY A 214 0.15 -23.36 -8.07
CA GLY A 214 -0.69 -24.45 -7.60
C GLY A 214 -1.46 -25.20 -8.69
N VAL A 215 -1.36 -24.78 -9.96
CA VAL A 215 -2.14 -25.34 -11.08
C VAL A 215 -1.24 -25.87 -12.20
N LEU A 216 -0.20 -25.12 -12.59
CA LEU A 216 0.68 -25.47 -13.69
C LEU A 216 2.04 -25.99 -13.24
N GLY A 217 2.61 -26.91 -14.02
CA GLY A 217 3.87 -27.58 -13.74
C GLY A 217 3.68 -28.88 -12.97
N ALA A 218 4.67 -29.78 -13.02
CA ALA A 218 4.59 -31.11 -12.40
C ALA A 218 4.39 -31.03 -10.87
N HIS A 219 4.88 -29.96 -10.23
CA HIS A 219 4.74 -29.72 -8.79
C HIS A 219 3.83 -28.54 -8.48
N GLY A 220 3.17 -27.97 -9.49
CA GLY A 220 2.32 -26.79 -9.34
C GLY A 220 3.12 -25.50 -9.08
N HIS A 221 4.39 -25.42 -9.46
CA HIS A 221 5.21 -24.24 -9.17
C HIS A 221 4.88 -23.02 -10.06
N GLY A 222 4.14 -23.22 -11.14
CA GLY A 222 3.64 -22.15 -12.02
C GLY A 222 4.15 -22.24 -13.45
N THR A 223 3.94 -21.18 -14.24
CA THR A 223 4.15 -21.21 -15.68
C THR A 223 5.61 -21.42 -16.06
N ALA A 224 6.56 -20.89 -15.26
CA ALA A 224 7.98 -21.14 -15.50
C ALA A 224 8.36 -22.63 -15.37
N GLU A 225 7.76 -23.38 -14.44
CA GLU A 225 7.97 -24.82 -14.33
C GLU A 225 7.34 -25.58 -15.48
N HIS A 226 6.13 -25.21 -15.86
CA HIS A 226 5.41 -25.84 -16.97
C HIS A 226 6.25 -25.88 -18.26
N PHE A 227 7.03 -24.83 -18.52
CA PHE A 227 7.91 -24.74 -19.69
C PHE A 227 9.38 -25.06 -19.43
N SER A 228 9.76 -25.53 -18.23
CA SER A 228 11.16 -25.76 -17.84
C SER A 228 12.06 -24.52 -17.98
N LEU A 229 11.51 -23.35 -17.65
CA LEU A 229 12.15 -22.04 -17.69
C LEU A 229 12.43 -21.46 -16.29
N GLN A 230 12.42 -22.28 -15.24
CA GLN A 230 12.83 -21.81 -13.91
C GLN A 230 14.25 -21.23 -13.94
N GLY A 231 14.47 -20.14 -13.21
CA GLY A 231 15.74 -19.41 -13.22
C GLY A 231 16.03 -18.61 -14.51
N GLN A 232 15.18 -18.71 -15.54
CA GLN A 232 15.33 -17.98 -16.80
C GLN A 232 14.49 -16.71 -16.89
N ILE A 233 13.54 -16.52 -15.97
CA ILE A 233 12.64 -15.36 -15.90
C ILE A 233 13.19 -14.35 -14.89
N ASP A 234 13.38 -13.08 -15.27
CA ASP A 234 14.01 -12.11 -14.38
C ASP A 234 13.21 -11.86 -13.09
N LEU A 235 11.87 -11.81 -13.22
CA LEU A 235 10.94 -11.54 -12.12
C LEU A 235 9.70 -12.42 -12.23
N VAL A 236 9.34 -13.06 -11.13
CA VAL A 236 8.10 -13.85 -11.04
C VAL A 236 7.23 -13.27 -9.94
N GLY A 237 6.03 -12.88 -10.30
CA GLY A 237 4.97 -12.43 -9.42
C GLY A 237 4.02 -13.56 -9.06
N GLY A 238 3.29 -13.38 -7.97
CA GLY A 238 2.18 -14.26 -7.64
C GLY A 238 1.38 -13.74 -6.45
N THR A 239 0.36 -14.50 -6.08
CA THR A 239 -0.53 -14.14 -4.98
C THR A 239 -0.99 -15.35 -4.21
N PHE A 240 -1.33 -15.13 -2.95
CA PHE A 240 -1.85 -16.18 -2.09
C PHE A 240 -3.38 -16.27 -2.16
N SER A 241 -4.04 -15.25 -2.73
CA SER A 241 -5.50 -15.10 -2.70
C SER A 241 -6.26 -16.00 -3.68
N LYS A 242 -5.54 -16.95 -4.29
CA LYS A 242 -6.07 -17.94 -5.23
C LYS A 242 -5.77 -19.34 -4.71
N ALA A 243 -4.89 -20.08 -5.39
CA ALA A 243 -4.58 -21.48 -5.04
C ALA A 243 -4.09 -21.69 -3.60
N LEU A 244 -3.40 -20.71 -3.00
CA LEU A 244 -2.82 -20.85 -1.67
C LEU A 244 -3.77 -20.45 -0.51
N GLY A 245 -4.99 -19.98 -0.81
CA GLY A 245 -6.05 -19.78 0.17
C GLY A 245 -5.77 -18.77 1.29
N ALA A 246 -4.97 -17.72 1.03
CA ALA A 246 -4.66 -16.69 2.02
C ALA A 246 -4.60 -15.27 1.40
N THR A 247 -4.67 -14.22 2.21
CA THR A 247 -4.38 -12.85 1.73
C THR A 247 -2.88 -12.61 1.66
N GLY A 248 -2.39 -12.02 0.56
CA GLY A 248 -0.96 -11.78 0.35
C GLY A 248 -0.51 -11.84 -1.11
N GLY A 249 0.68 -11.30 -1.37
CA GLY A 249 1.35 -11.31 -2.68
C GLY A 249 2.83 -11.64 -2.52
N GLY A 250 3.40 -12.42 -3.43
CA GLY A 250 4.83 -12.75 -3.43
C GLY A 250 5.51 -12.22 -4.69
N ARG A 251 6.70 -11.65 -4.54
CA ARG A 251 7.58 -11.30 -5.66
C ARG A 251 8.88 -12.05 -5.54
N ALA A 252 9.20 -12.85 -6.54
CA ALA A 252 10.41 -13.63 -6.70
C ALA A 252 11.38 -12.94 -7.68
N ARG A 253 12.68 -13.02 -7.43
CA ARG A 253 13.75 -12.50 -8.31
C ARG A 253 14.70 -13.62 -8.70
N ALA A 254 14.84 -13.90 -9.99
CA ALA A 254 15.77 -14.94 -10.43
C ALA A 254 17.24 -14.52 -10.32
N ALA A 255 18.09 -15.53 -10.14
CA ALA A 255 19.52 -15.39 -9.94
C ALA A 255 20.19 -14.83 -11.21
N ARG A 256 20.48 -13.52 -11.24
CA ARG A 256 21.61 -12.89 -11.97
C ARG A 256 21.70 -11.35 -11.96
N ALA A 257 21.16 -10.66 -10.95
CA ALA A 257 21.34 -9.20 -10.88
C ALA A 257 22.00 -8.78 -9.56
N ARG A 258 23.32 -8.55 -9.57
CA ARG A 258 24.04 -7.91 -8.48
C ARG A 258 23.59 -6.45 -8.37
N VAL A 259 22.62 -6.17 -7.51
CA VAL A 259 22.40 -4.82 -6.99
C VAL A 259 23.38 -4.68 -5.84
N ARG A 260 24.40 -3.82 -5.98
CA ARG A 260 25.23 -3.43 -4.84
C ARG A 260 24.33 -2.70 -3.85
N GLU A 261 24.16 -3.24 -2.65
CA GLU A 261 23.67 -2.48 -1.50
C GLU A 261 24.54 -1.24 -1.34
N ARG A 262 23.99 -0.06 -1.63
CA ARG A 262 24.59 1.20 -1.17
C ARG A 262 24.21 1.35 0.29
N ALA A 263 25.17 1.12 1.18
CA ALA A 263 25.10 1.63 2.53
C ALA A 263 24.85 3.15 2.46
N LEU A 264 23.78 3.62 3.10
CA LEU A 264 23.51 5.04 3.28
C LEU A 264 24.65 5.64 4.13
N PRO A 265 25.25 6.78 3.74
CA PRO A 265 26.26 7.43 4.58
C PRO A 265 25.59 7.98 5.85
N ALA A 266 26.10 7.59 7.01
CA ALA A 266 25.79 8.27 8.26
C ALA A 266 26.38 9.69 8.20
N ALA A 267 25.53 10.71 8.26
CA ALA A 267 25.95 12.09 8.42
C ALA A 267 26.04 12.42 9.92
N GLY A 268 27.26 12.60 10.43
CA GLY A 268 27.57 13.07 11.78
C GLY A 268 29.11 13.21 11.94
N PRO A 269 29.61 14.23 12.66
CA PRO A 269 30.98 14.71 12.49
C PRO A 269 32.02 13.79 13.14
N SER A 270 33.21 13.86 12.56
CA SER A 270 34.45 13.17 12.89
C SER A 270 34.75 13.01 14.39
N GLN A 271 35.00 11.77 14.81
CA GLN A 271 36.06 11.48 15.78
C GLN A 271 36.86 10.26 15.33
N ARG A 272 38.08 10.52 14.86
CA ARG A 272 39.16 9.53 14.79
C ARG A 272 39.82 9.49 16.18
N GLY A 273 39.91 8.31 16.78
CA GLY A 273 40.81 8.06 17.90
C GLY A 273 40.21 7.17 18.97
N LEU A 274 40.95 6.13 19.34
CA LEU A 274 40.86 5.34 20.58
C LEU A 274 39.77 4.26 20.65
N HIS A 275 40.08 3.07 20.15
CA HIS A 275 40.43 1.91 21.01
C HIS A 275 40.50 0.62 20.17
N ARG A 276 41.73 0.21 19.84
CA ARG A 276 42.07 -1.20 19.61
C ARG A 276 42.28 -1.83 21.00
N ALA A 277 41.40 -2.74 21.42
CA ALA A 277 41.77 -3.81 22.35
C ALA A 277 40.70 -4.92 22.37
N ARG A 278 41.14 -6.11 21.92
CA ARG A 278 40.81 -7.45 22.44
C ARG A 278 39.32 -7.82 22.61
N PHE A 279 38.85 -8.75 21.77
CA PHE A 279 38.30 -10.02 22.24
C PHE A 279 38.46 -11.08 21.14
N ARG A 280 39.46 -11.95 21.33
CA ARG A 280 39.55 -13.30 20.75
C ARG A 280 39.08 -14.26 21.85
N ASP A 281 38.56 -15.39 21.40
CA ASP A 281 38.30 -16.64 22.13
C ASP A 281 36.96 -16.77 22.89
N ALA A 282 36.02 -17.43 22.22
CA ALA A 282 35.21 -18.52 22.79
C ALA A 282 34.55 -19.32 21.64
N HIS A 283 35.25 -20.34 21.14
CA HIS A 283 34.71 -21.44 20.35
C HIS A 283 34.71 -22.71 21.22
N HIS A 284 33.72 -23.60 20.98
CA HIS A 284 33.41 -24.91 21.59
C HIS A 284 32.47 -24.85 22.82
N ALA A 285 31.42 -25.68 22.96
CA ALA A 285 31.08 -26.99 22.39
C ALA A 285 29.53 -27.15 22.31
N ALA A 286 28.95 -27.79 21.29
CA ALA A 286 28.44 -29.19 21.24
C ALA A 286 27.02 -29.08 20.59
N ASP A 287 26.47 -29.96 19.77
CA ASP A 287 26.69 -31.37 19.52
C ASP A 287 26.10 -31.74 18.13
N HIS A 288 26.84 -32.49 17.31
CA HIS A 288 26.41 -32.99 16.00
C HIS A 288 26.23 -34.51 16.09
N GLY A 289 25.00 -34.96 16.32
CA GLY A 289 24.61 -36.37 16.26
C GLY A 289 24.48 -36.88 14.82
N ARG A 290 25.49 -37.62 14.35
CA ARG A 290 25.46 -38.45 13.15
C ARG A 290 24.55 -39.67 13.37
N ILE A 291 23.52 -39.85 12.55
CA ILE A 291 22.82 -41.14 12.43
C ILE A 291 23.38 -41.89 11.21
N ARG A 292 24.11 -42.97 11.50
CA ARG A 292 24.56 -43.98 10.53
C ARG A 292 23.40 -44.91 10.19
N ARG A 293 23.18 -45.13 8.89
CA ARG A 293 22.37 -46.23 8.36
C ARG A 293 23.03 -47.57 8.69
N ARG A 294 22.28 -48.50 9.28
CA ARG A 294 22.56 -49.94 9.27
C ARG A 294 21.48 -50.64 8.45
N ALA A 295 21.94 -51.45 7.52
CA ALA A 295 21.13 -52.43 6.79
C ALA A 295 20.84 -53.65 7.68
N ALA A 296 19.66 -54.23 7.53
CA ALA A 296 19.39 -55.62 7.87
C ALA A 296 18.30 -56.17 6.93
N HIS A 297 18.51 -57.42 6.53
CA HIS A 297 17.85 -58.17 5.47
C HIS A 297 16.39 -58.54 5.73
N GLY A 298 15.65 -58.73 4.62
CA GLY A 298 14.41 -59.51 4.56
C GLY A 298 14.05 -59.83 3.10
N ARG A 299 14.06 -61.12 2.75
CA ARG A 299 13.70 -61.75 1.46
C ARG A 299 12.21 -61.49 1.14
N ALA A 300 11.61 -61.68 -0.04
CA ALA A 300 11.81 -62.62 -1.16
C ALA A 300 10.95 -62.22 -2.39
N ALA A 301 11.29 -62.80 -3.55
CA ALA A 301 10.46 -63.13 -4.74
C ALA A 301 9.82 -61.98 -5.56
N GLY A 302 9.81 -61.98 -6.90
CA GLY A 302 10.28 -62.91 -7.92
C GLY A 302 9.93 -62.40 -9.34
N GLY A 303 10.56 -62.99 -10.37
CA GLY A 303 10.23 -62.89 -11.82
C GLY A 303 10.72 -61.61 -12.52
N GLY A 304 11.61 -61.62 -13.53
CA GLY A 304 11.79 -62.57 -14.63
C GLY A 304 11.19 -61.96 -15.90
N GLY A 305 12.01 -61.48 -16.84
CA GLY A 305 11.51 -60.81 -18.04
C GLY A 305 12.60 -60.20 -18.94
N ASP A 306 13.11 -61.05 -19.81
CA ASP A 306 14.18 -60.94 -20.80
C ASP A 306 14.02 -59.86 -21.91
N LEU A 307 15.19 -59.44 -22.44
CA LEU A 307 15.57 -59.27 -23.86
C LEU A 307 15.25 -58.01 -24.71
N ARG A 308 16.38 -57.50 -25.23
CA ARG A 308 16.74 -57.18 -26.64
C ARG A 308 16.57 -55.75 -27.17
N GLN A 309 17.73 -55.12 -27.39
CA GLN A 309 18.03 -54.23 -28.51
C GLN A 309 17.91 -54.95 -29.87
N PRO A 310 17.93 -54.19 -30.98
CA PRO A 310 19.17 -54.20 -31.77
C PRO A 310 19.63 -52.85 -32.35
N ASP A 311 20.95 -52.78 -32.54
CA ASP A 311 21.74 -51.80 -33.32
C ASP A 311 21.46 -51.82 -34.84
N ARG A 312 21.81 -50.71 -35.51
CA ARG A 312 22.83 -50.58 -36.62
C ARG A 312 22.66 -49.22 -37.34
N ALA A 313 23.70 -48.35 -37.34
CA ALA A 313 24.78 -48.18 -38.35
C ALA A 313 24.33 -47.40 -39.61
N ALA A 314 25.08 -46.58 -40.35
CA ALA A 314 26.40 -45.93 -40.27
C ALA A 314 26.53 -45.02 -41.53
N GLY A 315 27.52 -44.10 -41.56
CA GLY A 315 28.06 -43.43 -42.75
C GLY A 315 27.83 -41.90 -42.76
N GLY A 316 28.81 -41.01 -42.96
CA GLY A 316 30.21 -41.14 -43.37
C GLY A 316 30.53 -40.15 -44.51
N ALA A 317 31.54 -39.29 -44.27
CA ALA A 317 32.38 -38.54 -45.23
C ALA A 317 32.04 -37.07 -45.61
N ALA A 318 33.09 -36.25 -45.48
CA ALA A 318 33.37 -34.92 -46.05
C ALA A 318 34.75 -35.03 -46.77
N PRO A 319 35.42 -33.98 -47.31
CA PRO A 319 35.05 -32.68 -47.93
C PRO A 319 35.67 -32.59 -49.38
N PRO A 320 35.94 -31.40 -50.00
CA PRO A 320 37.20 -30.66 -49.74
C PRO A 320 37.16 -29.11 -49.92
N ARG A 321 38.29 -28.47 -49.54
CA ARG A 321 38.66 -27.05 -49.72
C ARG A 321 39.45 -26.83 -51.03
N ALA A 322 39.37 -25.60 -51.57
CA ALA A 322 40.49 -24.67 -51.87
C ALA A 322 40.32 -23.86 -53.17
N ALA A 323 40.59 -22.54 -53.11
CA ALA A 323 41.52 -21.78 -53.98
C ALA A 323 41.12 -20.30 -54.11
N ALA A 324 42.10 -19.41 -53.91
CA ALA A 324 42.10 -17.99 -54.31
C ALA A 324 42.79 -17.84 -55.68
N PRO A 325 42.70 -16.65 -56.32
CA PRO A 325 43.95 -15.90 -56.55
C PRO A 325 43.84 -14.35 -56.48
N HIS A 326 45.03 -13.74 -56.26
CA HIS A 326 45.60 -12.43 -56.67
C HIS A 326 44.79 -11.47 -57.56
N ALA A 327 45.04 -10.15 -57.67
CA ALA A 327 45.80 -9.10 -56.98
C ALA A 327 45.55 -7.84 -57.83
N ASP A 328 45.43 -6.63 -57.26
CA ASP A 328 45.85 -5.42 -58.00
C ASP A 328 46.26 -4.26 -57.08
N ARG A 329 47.25 -3.51 -57.53
CA ARG A 329 47.94 -2.41 -56.85
C ARG A 329 47.42 -1.07 -57.37
N GLY A 330 47.32 -0.07 -56.50
CA GLY A 330 47.12 1.32 -56.91
C GLY A 330 47.35 2.29 -55.75
N ALA A 331 48.51 2.93 -55.74
CA ALA A 331 48.95 3.89 -54.75
C ALA A 331 48.29 5.28 -54.95
N HIS A 332 48.07 6.03 -53.87
CA HIS A 332 48.39 7.47 -53.84
C HIS A 332 48.56 7.99 -52.40
N ARG A 333 49.62 8.77 -52.22
CA ARG A 333 50.18 9.35 -51.00
C ARG A 333 49.41 10.61 -50.56
N GLY A 334 49.38 10.89 -49.26
CA GLY A 334 49.11 12.23 -48.73
C GLY A 334 48.71 12.25 -47.24
N GLY A 335 49.69 12.22 -46.33
CA GLY A 335 49.44 12.46 -44.88
C GLY A 335 49.20 13.95 -44.57
N PRO A 336 48.75 14.27 -43.34
CA PRO A 336 49.75 14.78 -42.39
C PRO A 336 49.59 14.34 -40.92
N ARG A 337 50.75 13.97 -40.35
CA ARG A 337 51.29 14.33 -39.01
C ARG A 337 50.45 13.97 -37.77
N LEU A 338 50.74 12.79 -37.23
CA LEU A 338 50.47 12.38 -35.84
C LEU A 338 51.26 13.26 -34.85
N ARG A 339 50.55 13.98 -33.98
CA ARG A 339 51.10 14.49 -32.71
C ARG A 339 50.92 13.40 -31.66
N HIS A 340 52.02 12.79 -31.21
CA HIS A 340 52.05 11.95 -30.02
C HIS A 340 51.61 12.77 -28.80
N ARG A 341 50.44 12.46 -28.23
CA ARG A 341 50.09 12.80 -26.85
C ARG A 341 50.17 11.53 -26.02
N HIS A 342 51.08 11.50 -25.06
CA HIS A 342 51.20 10.47 -24.03
C HIS A 342 49.82 10.09 -23.46
N HIS A 343 49.43 8.83 -23.61
CA HIS A 343 48.36 8.22 -22.83
C HIS A 343 48.94 7.75 -21.49
N GLY A 344 48.90 8.63 -20.49
CA GLY A 344 48.87 8.18 -19.10
C GLY A 344 47.54 7.45 -18.83
N PRO A 345 47.53 6.42 -17.96
CA PRO A 345 46.32 5.64 -17.69
C PRO A 345 45.23 6.56 -17.13
N ARG A 346 44.14 6.72 -17.87
CA ARG A 346 42.95 7.44 -17.40
C ARG A 346 42.32 6.61 -16.28
N GLY A 347 42.40 7.13 -15.06
CA GLY A 347 41.68 6.58 -13.91
C GLY A 347 40.19 6.45 -14.19
N PRO A 348 39.49 5.52 -13.50
CA PRO A 348 38.09 5.22 -13.77
C PRO A 348 37.24 6.46 -13.52
N ARG A 349 36.52 6.90 -14.56
CA ARG A 349 35.48 7.93 -14.45
C ARG A 349 34.42 7.44 -13.48
N SER A 350 34.28 8.12 -12.35
CA SER A 350 33.20 7.90 -11.39
C SER A 350 31.86 8.18 -12.06
N GLY A 351 31.14 7.13 -12.48
CA GLY A 351 29.78 7.25 -12.96
C GLY A 351 28.88 7.72 -11.82
N SER A 352 28.40 8.97 -11.88
CA SER A 352 27.34 9.42 -10.98
C SER A 352 26.08 8.62 -11.29
N ALA A 353 25.57 7.88 -10.31
CA ALA A 353 24.32 7.14 -10.43
C ALA A 353 23.20 8.08 -10.93
N ARG A 354 22.57 7.75 -12.07
CA ARG A 354 21.39 8.48 -12.54
C ARG A 354 20.29 8.35 -11.49
N ALA A 355 19.82 9.48 -10.97
CA ALA A 355 18.81 9.55 -9.92
C ALA A 355 17.45 9.03 -10.42
N VAL A 356 16.73 8.31 -9.55
CA VAL A 356 15.35 7.85 -9.79
C VAL A 356 14.47 9.08 -10.05
N ARG A 357 13.86 9.16 -11.23
CA ARG A 357 12.89 10.22 -11.55
C ARG A 357 11.52 9.78 -11.04
N LEU A 358 11.20 10.22 -9.82
CA LEU A 358 9.89 10.00 -9.19
C LEU A 358 8.78 10.69 -9.98
N ALA A 359 7.54 10.17 -9.89
CA ALA A 359 6.37 10.86 -10.41
C ALA A 359 6.34 12.30 -9.86
N PRO A 360 6.05 13.33 -10.69
CA PRO A 360 6.14 14.73 -10.24
C PRO A 360 5.37 15.02 -8.94
N ARG A 361 4.22 14.36 -8.75
CA ARG A 361 3.41 14.47 -7.52
C ARG A 361 4.16 14.04 -6.25
N MET A 362 5.14 13.14 -6.34
CA MET A 362 5.93 12.71 -5.19
C MET A 362 6.85 13.81 -4.66
N ALA A 363 7.20 14.80 -5.48
CA ALA A 363 7.89 15.99 -4.99
C ALA A 363 7.02 16.80 -4.01
N ALA A 364 5.68 16.67 -4.12
CA ALA A 364 4.71 17.35 -3.26
C ALA A 364 4.26 16.50 -2.04
N VAL A 365 4.79 15.28 -1.87
CA VAL A 365 4.45 14.38 -0.76
C VAL A 365 5.69 14.20 0.14
N PRO A 366 5.96 15.14 1.07
CA PRO A 366 7.09 15.02 1.97
C PRO A 366 6.89 13.86 2.96
N PRO A 367 7.99 13.26 3.47
CA PRO A 367 7.91 12.27 4.53
C PRO A 367 7.19 12.85 5.76
N ASN A 368 6.31 12.05 6.37
CA ASN A 368 5.54 12.47 7.54
C ASN A 368 6.46 12.88 8.71
N ALA A 369 6.43 14.16 9.07
CA ALA A 369 7.28 14.73 10.11
C ALA A 369 7.09 14.08 11.49
N ILE A 370 5.86 13.68 11.82
CA ILE A 370 5.55 12.96 13.08
C ILE A 370 6.30 11.62 13.10
N LEU A 371 6.28 10.88 11.99
CA LEU A 371 6.98 9.60 11.91
C LEU A 371 8.50 9.74 11.98
N ARG A 372 9.06 10.82 11.40
CA ARG A 372 10.48 11.13 11.52
C ARG A 372 10.89 11.39 12.97
N LEU A 373 10.08 12.13 13.72
CA LEU A 373 10.31 12.39 15.14
C LEU A 373 10.24 11.09 15.95
N SER A 374 9.17 10.30 15.79
CA SER A 374 9.02 9.03 16.51
C SER A 374 10.10 8.00 16.18
N ALA A 375 10.62 7.99 14.95
CA ALA A 375 11.75 7.13 14.57
C ALA A 375 13.04 7.56 15.29
N GLU A 376 13.29 8.87 15.42
CA GLU A 376 14.42 9.40 16.16
C GLU A 376 14.29 9.15 17.67
N CYS A 377 13.09 9.30 18.24
CA CYS A 377 12.82 8.96 19.65
C CYS A 377 13.15 7.49 19.93
N ARG A 378 12.64 6.56 19.10
CA ARG A 378 12.95 5.12 19.22
C ARG A 378 14.43 4.81 19.04
N ARG A 379 15.10 5.46 18.09
CA ARG A 379 16.55 5.30 17.88
C ARG A 379 17.32 5.69 19.15
N ARG A 380 16.93 6.78 19.82
CA ARG A 380 17.56 7.22 21.07
C ARG A 380 17.26 6.28 22.23
N GLN A 381 16.02 5.80 22.37
CA GLN A 381 15.66 4.77 23.37
C GLN A 381 16.48 3.49 23.18
N ALA A 382 16.66 3.02 21.94
CA ALA A 382 17.48 1.86 21.63
C ALA A 382 18.98 2.04 21.96
N LEU A 383 19.45 3.29 22.02
CA LEU A 383 20.79 3.65 22.47
C LEU A 383 20.88 3.86 23.99
N GLY A 384 19.81 3.54 24.75
CA GLY A 384 19.75 3.66 26.20
C GLY A 384 19.41 5.06 26.71
N ALA A 385 19.01 6.00 25.84
CA ALA A 385 18.59 7.33 26.28
C ALA A 385 17.17 7.31 26.83
N ASP A 386 16.96 8.01 27.95
CA ASP A 386 15.64 8.25 28.53
C ASP A 386 14.88 9.29 27.69
N VAL A 387 13.95 8.81 26.85
CA VAL A 387 13.20 9.65 25.90
C VAL A 387 11.72 9.30 25.99
N VAL A 388 10.90 10.31 26.20
CA VAL A 388 9.44 10.24 26.12
C VAL A 388 8.98 10.83 24.77
N ASP A 389 8.30 10.03 23.96
CA ASP A 389 7.72 10.49 22.69
C ASP A 389 6.34 11.13 22.94
N LEU A 390 6.29 12.46 22.92
CA LEU A 390 5.05 13.24 23.02
C LEU A 390 4.47 13.60 21.63
N GLY A 391 5.10 13.15 20.55
CA GLY A 391 4.70 13.46 19.18
C GLY A 391 3.64 12.50 18.61
N LEU A 392 3.53 11.30 19.17
CA LEU A 392 2.57 10.29 18.73
C LEU A 392 1.31 10.33 19.60
N GLY A 393 0.15 10.59 18.99
CA GLY A 393 -1.14 10.61 19.71
C GLY A 393 -1.67 9.22 20.07
N GLU A 394 -0.83 8.27 20.44
CA GLU A 394 -1.23 6.93 20.86
C GLU A 394 -1.70 6.98 22.33
N PRO A 395 -2.92 6.50 22.63
CA PRO A 395 -3.36 6.38 24.03
C PRO A 395 -2.44 5.43 24.81
N ASP A 396 -2.18 5.77 26.06
CA ASP A 396 -1.40 4.98 27.02
C ASP A 396 -2.21 3.86 27.70
N VAL A 397 -3.46 3.67 27.28
CA VAL A 397 -4.36 2.63 27.77
C VAL A 397 -4.54 1.52 26.73
N ALA A 398 -4.75 0.29 27.20
CA ALA A 398 -5.05 -0.84 26.33
C ALA A 398 -6.44 -0.73 25.68
N THR A 399 -6.61 -1.35 24.52
CA THR A 399 -7.94 -1.58 23.93
C THR A 399 -8.84 -2.33 24.93
N PRO A 400 -10.13 -1.95 25.11
CA PRO A 400 -11.01 -2.59 26.09
C PRO A 400 -11.12 -4.11 25.91
N ALA A 401 -11.10 -4.86 27.02
CA ALA A 401 -11.07 -6.32 27.00
C ALA A 401 -12.22 -6.96 26.19
N HIS A 402 -13.43 -6.42 26.28
CA HIS A 402 -14.58 -6.92 25.52
C HIS A 402 -14.43 -6.74 23.99
N VAL A 403 -13.67 -5.73 23.55
CA VAL A 403 -13.34 -5.49 22.14
C VAL A 403 -12.34 -6.53 21.65
N CYS A 404 -11.30 -6.80 22.44
CA CYS A 404 -10.33 -7.86 22.16
C CYS A 404 -10.97 -9.25 22.13
N ALA A 405 -11.88 -9.54 23.07
CA ALA A 405 -12.63 -10.79 23.12
C ALA A 405 -13.51 -10.97 21.87
N ALA A 406 -14.22 -9.91 21.44
CA ALA A 406 -15.03 -9.96 20.22
C ALA A 406 -14.19 -10.21 18.97
N ALA A 407 -12.99 -9.66 18.88
CA ALA A 407 -12.06 -9.96 17.78
C ALA A 407 -11.63 -11.43 17.78
N ALA A 408 -11.27 -11.97 18.95
CA ALA A 408 -10.85 -13.35 19.10
C ALA A 408 -11.98 -14.31 18.72
N GLN A 409 -13.20 -14.04 19.19
CA GLN A 409 -14.39 -14.80 18.86
C GLN A 409 -14.70 -14.72 17.36
N ALA A 410 -14.68 -13.52 16.77
CA ALA A 410 -14.92 -13.36 15.33
C ALA A 410 -13.93 -14.15 14.48
N ALA A 411 -12.66 -14.16 14.87
CA ALA A 411 -11.65 -14.98 14.21
C ALA A 411 -11.92 -16.48 14.37
N ALA A 412 -12.28 -16.94 15.58
CA ALA A 412 -12.60 -18.33 15.87
C ALA A 412 -13.85 -18.84 15.12
N GLU A 413 -14.87 -17.99 14.95
CA GLU A 413 -16.11 -18.27 14.23
C GLU A 413 -15.96 -18.17 12.70
N GLY A 414 -14.75 -17.87 12.21
CA GLY A 414 -14.45 -17.81 10.78
C GLY A 414 -14.87 -16.51 10.09
N HIS A 415 -15.12 -15.43 10.84
CA HIS A 415 -15.37 -14.09 10.30
C HIS A 415 -14.08 -13.38 9.83
N THR A 416 -13.25 -14.11 9.09
CA THR A 416 -11.94 -13.66 8.57
C THR A 416 -11.98 -13.37 7.06
N ARG A 417 -13.15 -13.51 6.43
CA ARG A 417 -13.37 -13.36 4.98
C ARG A 417 -13.76 -11.94 4.58
N TYR A 418 -13.94 -11.72 3.29
CA TYR A 418 -14.44 -10.46 2.75
C TYR A 418 -15.83 -10.12 3.30
N THR A 419 -16.01 -8.83 3.55
CA THR A 419 -17.27 -8.18 3.89
C THR A 419 -17.55 -7.14 2.79
N PRO A 420 -18.75 -6.55 2.73
CA PRO A 420 -19.02 -5.48 1.78
C PRO A 420 -17.99 -4.33 1.91
N PRO A 421 -17.60 -3.66 0.81
CA PRO A 421 -16.65 -2.54 0.87
C PRO A 421 -17.03 -1.41 1.83
N ALA A 422 -18.33 -1.12 1.97
CA ALA A 422 -18.83 -0.14 2.93
C ALA A 422 -18.79 -0.63 4.41
N GLY A 423 -18.39 -1.88 4.64
CA GLY A 423 -18.46 -2.56 5.93
C GLY A 423 -19.76 -3.35 6.14
N MET A 424 -19.71 -4.24 7.12
CA MET A 424 -20.83 -5.13 7.47
C MET A 424 -22.05 -4.36 8.00
N ALA A 425 -23.25 -4.85 7.67
CA ALA A 425 -24.51 -4.19 8.00
C ALA A 425 -24.72 -3.94 9.51
N PRO A 426 -24.36 -4.86 10.43
CA PRO A 426 -24.45 -4.61 11.87
C PRO A 426 -23.58 -3.43 12.33
N LEU A 427 -22.35 -3.32 11.79
CA LEU A 427 -21.43 -2.22 12.13
C LEU A 427 -21.97 -0.88 11.63
N ARG A 428 -22.43 -0.81 10.38
CA ARG A 428 -23.03 0.42 9.84
C ARG A 428 -24.24 0.87 10.65
N SER A 429 -25.08 -0.07 11.07
CA SER A 429 -26.22 0.22 11.97
C SER A 429 -25.76 0.74 13.34
N ALA A 430 -24.68 0.18 13.89
CA ALA A 430 -24.11 0.65 15.15
C ALA A 430 -23.53 2.06 15.04
N ILE A 431 -22.89 2.39 13.91
CA ILE A 431 -22.40 3.75 13.62
C ILE A 431 -23.57 4.73 13.52
N VAL A 432 -24.65 4.40 12.80
CA VAL A 432 -25.86 5.24 12.73
C VAL A 432 -26.41 5.52 14.13
N ARG A 433 -26.58 4.48 14.97
CA ARG A 433 -27.03 4.64 16.37
C ARG A 433 -26.07 5.45 17.23
N ARG A 434 -24.77 5.39 16.96
CA ARG A 434 -23.77 6.19 17.68
C ARG A 434 -23.91 7.67 17.34
N LEU A 435 -24.07 7.99 16.06
CA LEU A 435 -24.23 9.36 15.55
C LEU A 435 -25.56 9.99 15.96
N SER A 436 -26.64 9.20 16.09
CA SER A 436 -27.93 9.74 16.55
C SER A 436 -27.91 10.29 17.96
N ARG A 437 -26.99 9.82 18.82
CA ARG A 437 -26.76 10.40 20.17
C ARG A 437 -26.22 11.84 20.12
N GLU A 438 -25.67 12.25 18.99
CA GLU A 438 -25.15 13.60 18.72
C GLU A 438 -26.14 14.43 17.87
N GLY A 439 -27.38 13.96 17.72
CA GLY A 439 -28.43 14.63 16.95
C GLY A 439 -28.34 14.43 15.44
N LEU A 440 -27.52 13.49 14.96
CA LEU A 440 -27.35 13.21 13.53
C LEU A 440 -28.24 12.06 13.07
N SER A 441 -29.08 12.30 12.07
CA SER A 441 -29.89 11.27 11.41
C SER A 441 -29.28 10.87 10.08
N TYR A 442 -28.94 9.59 9.95
CA TYR A 442 -28.42 8.98 8.72
C TYR A 442 -29.08 7.63 8.47
N ALA A 443 -29.37 7.33 7.20
CA ALA A 443 -29.66 5.98 6.77
C ALA A 443 -28.37 5.16 6.73
N PRO A 444 -28.41 3.81 6.87
CA PRO A 444 -27.20 3.00 6.77
C PRO A 444 -26.40 3.24 5.48
N ARG A 445 -27.06 3.54 4.35
CA ARG A 445 -26.43 3.83 3.04
C ARG A 445 -25.67 5.17 2.97
N GLU A 446 -25.90 6.04 3.93
CA GLU A 446 -25.17 7.29 4.15
C GLU A 446 -23.95 7.10 5.07
N VAL A 447 -23.57 5.84 5.35
CA VAL A 447 -22.48 5.49 6.27
C VAL A 447 -21.62 4.35 5.70
N MET A 448 -20.30 4.48 5.83
CA MET A 448 -19.33 3.43 5.54
C MET A 448 -18.29 3.27 6.65
N ALA A 449 -17.83 2.04 6.87
CA ALA A 449 -16.62 1.75 7.65
C ALA A 449 -15.38 1.96 6.78
N THR A 450 -14.28 2.42 7.38
CA THR A 450 -13.05 2.79 6.67
C THR A 450 -11.81 2.23 7.36
N ALA A 451 -10.69 2.14 6.63
CA ALA A 451 -9.38 1.73 7.17
C ALA A 451 -8.73 2.82 8.07
N GLY A 452 -9.37 3.09 9.21
CA GLY A 452 -9.12 4.25 10.05
C GLY A 452 -9.63 5.55 9.44
N ALA A 453 -9.48 6.66 10.16
CA ALA A 453 -9.86 7.98 9.64
C ALA A 453 -9.09 8.36 8.37
N LEU A 454 -7.79 8.02 8.28
CA LEU A 454 -6.97 8.29 7.09
C LEU A 454 -7.52 7.62 5.83
N GLY A 455 -8.13 6.43 5.96
CA GLY A 455 -8.81 5.78 4.84
C GLY A 455 -10.05 6.55 4.41
N GLY A 456 -10.84 7.05 5.37
CA GLY A 456 -12.00 7.90 5.10
C GLY A 456 -11.62 9.23 4.44
N LEU A 457 -10.58 9.91 4.95
CA LEU A 457 -10.04 11.14 4.37
C LEU A 457 -9.53 10.90 2.94
N ALA A 458 -8.74 9.83 2.72
CA ALA A 458 -8.26 9.49 1.39
C ALA A 458 -9.42 9.25 0.42
N CYS A 459 -10.43 8.47 0.82
CA CYS A 459 -11.61 8.22 -0.01
C CYS A 459 -12.37 9.52 -0.31
N ALA A 460 -12.50 10.42 0.67
CA ALA A 460 -13.14 11.71 0.47
C ALA A 460 -12.37 12.57 -0.53
N PHE A 461 -11.05 12.72 -0.39
CA PHE A 461 -10.24 13.53 -1.32
C PHE A 461 -10.23 12.97 -2.74
N HIS A 462 -10.13 11.64 -2.89
CA HIS A 462 -10.23 10.98 -4.19
C HIS A 462 -11.60 11.15 -4.85
N ALA A 463 -12.68 11.22 -4.07
CA ALA A 463 -14.04 11.43 -4.58
C ALA A 463 -14.32 12.90 -4.92
N LEU A 464 -13.68 13.85 -4.23
CA LEU A 464 -14.02 15.27 -4.28
C LEU A 464 -13.12 16.12 -5.16
N ALA A 465 -11.85 15.76 -5.35
CA ALA A 465 -10.86 16.63 -5.96
C ALA A 465 -9.92 15.89 -6.92
N GLY A 466 -9.44 16.60 -7.94
CA GLY A 466 -8.42 16.13 -8.86
C GLY A 466 -7.46 17.23 -9.33
N PRO A 467 -6.68 16.98 -10.40
CA PRO A 467 -5.80 17.98 -10.98
C PRO A 467 -6.49 19.31 -11.28
N GLY A 468 -5.93 20.40 -10.75
CA GLY A 468 -6.46 21.75 -10.93
C GLY A 468 -7.51 22.18 -9.91
N ASP A 469 -8.02 21.27 -9.07
CA ASP A 469 -8.91 21.64 -7.95
C ASP A 469 -8.12 22.09 -6.72
N GLU A 470 -8.75 22.93 -5.89
CA GLU A 470 -8.21 23.44 -4.63
C GLU A 470 -8.99 22.92 -3.42
N VAL A 471 -8.26 22.50 -2.37
CA VAL A 471 -8.82 22.09 -1.08
C VAL A 471 -8.28 22.99 0.01
N LEU A 472 -9.17 23.72 0.70
CA LEU A 472 -8.81 24.68 1.75
C LEU A 472 -8.53 23.97 3.07
N VAL A 473 -7.40 24.29 3.69
CA VAL A 473 -6.92 23.67 4.93
C VAL A 473 -6.47 24.75 5.94
N PRO A 474 -7.17 24.93 7.06
CA PRO A 474 -6.75 25.88 8.10
C PRO A 474 -5.44 25.46 8.76
N ALA A 475 -4.50 26.39 8.93
CA ALA A 475 -3.30 26.17 9.73
C ALA A 475 -3.56 26.51 11.21
N PRO A 476 -2.99 25.77 12.18
CA PRO A 476 -2.17 24.57 12.00
C PRO A 476 -3.05 23.34 11.75
N TYR A 477 -2.52 22.38 10.99
CA TYR A 477 -3.26 21.22 10.51
C TYR A 477 -2.55 19.89 10.79
N TYR A 478 -3.31 18.81 10.70
CA TYR A 478 -2.76 17.46 10.65
C TYR A 478 -2.03 17.22 9.31
N PRO A 479 -0.71 16.99 9.29
CA PRO A 479 0.08 16.98 8.06
C PRO A 479 -0.43 16.06 6.92
N PRO A 480 -1.03 14.89 7.21
CA PRO A 480 -1.56 14.03 6.16
C PRO A 480 -2.59 14.66 5.22
N TYR A 481 -3.31 15.71 5.63
CA TYR A 481 -4.24 16.40 4.71
C TYR A 481 -3.53 16.87 3.45
N LEU A 482 -2.44 17.62 3.61
CA LEU A 482 -1.68 18.16 2.46
C LEU A 482 -1.17 17.04 1.55
N THR A 483 -0.64 15.98 2.15
CA THR A 483 -0.09 14.85 1.39
C THR A 483 -1.17 14.09 0.63
N GLN A 484 -2.35 13.88 1.21
CA GLN A 484 -3.44 13.16 0.53
C GLN A 484 -4.08 14.01 -0.58
N ILE A 485 -4.22 15.33 -0.36
CA ILE A 485 -4.67 16.28 -1.39
C ILE A 485 -3.68 16.28 -2.57
N ALA A 486 -2.37 16.33 -2.29
CA ALA A 486 -1.35 16.26 -3.32
C ALA A 486 -1.32 14.92 -4.08
N LEU A 487 -1.61 13.79 -3.40
CA LEU A 487 -1.65 12.47 -4.03
C LEU A 487 -2.74 12.35 -5.11
N VAL A 488 -3.88 13.03 -4.91
CA VAL A 488 -4.97 13.09 -5.90
C VAL A 488 -4.73 14.13 -7.00
N GLY A 489 -3.60 14.84 -6.94
CA GLY A 489 -3.22 15.88 -7.91
C GLY A 489 -3.84 17.25 -7.65
N ALA A 490 -4.62 17.41 -6.57
CA ALA A 490 -5.22 18.68 -6.18
C ALA A 490 -4.22 19.57 -5.43
N HIS A 491 -4.54 20.86 -5.33
CA HIS A 491 -3.72 21.85 -4.64
C HIS A 491 -4.27 22.13 -3.23
N PRO A 492 -3.52 21.86 -2.16
CA PRO A 492 -3.93 22.29 -0.84
C PRO A 492 -3.69 23.80 -0.69
N VAL A 493 -4.74 24.56 -0.38
CA VAL A 493 -4.68 26.00 -0.08
C VAL A 493 -4.65 26.15 1.42
N ILE A 494 -3.50 26.54 1.96
CA ILE A 494 -3.32 26.74 3.40
C ILE A 494 -3.94 28.09 3.78
N VAL A 495 -4.91 28.08 4.68
CA VAL A 495 -5.53 29.30 5.22
C VAL A 495 -4.91 29.59 6.59
N PRO A 496 -4.14 30.68 6.74
CA PRO A 496 -3.53 31.01 8.02
C PRO A 496 -4.59 31.32 9.07
N THR A 497 -4.35 30.92 10.31
CA THR A 497 -5.13 31.34 11.48
C THR A 497 -4.20 31.79 12.59
N ASP A 498 -4.72 32.62 13.49
CA ASP A 498 -3.93 33.27 14.53
C ASP A 498 -4.20 32.70 15.91
N GLU A 499 -3.17 32.74 16.77
CA GLU A 499 -3.30 32.37 18.19
C GLU A 499 -4.37 33.22 18.91
N ALA A 500 -4.54 34.47 18.49
CA ALA A 500 -5.55 35.39 19.03
C ALA A 500 -6.98 34.84 18.90
N ASP A 501 -7.25 34.08 17.84
CA ASP A 501 -8.53 33.41 17.59
C ASP A 501 -8.48 31.91 18.01
N ALA A 502 -7.54 31.55 18.88
CA ALA A 502 -7.27 30.17 19.29
C ALA A 502 -7.05 29.21 18.11
N PHE A 503 -6.44 29.72 17.04
CA PHE A 503 -6.22 29.01 15.78
C PHE A 503 -7.49 28.49 15.08
N LYS A 504 -8.63 29.16 15.29
CA LYS A 504 -9.87 28.86 14.59
C LYS A 504 -9.93 29.59 13.26
N LEU A 505 -10.46 28.92 12.23
CA LEU A 505 -10.78 29.54 10.95
C LEU A 505 -11.95 30.51 11.13
N ARG A 506 -11.79 31.73 10.62
CA ARG A 506 -12.84 32.76 10.55
C ARG A 506 -13.57 32.74 9.19
N PRO A 507 -14.87 33.07 9.14
CA PRO A 507 -15.61 33.20 7.89
C PRO A 507 -14.96 34.17 6.89
N GLU A 508 -14.40 35.28 7.36
CA GLU A 508 -13.76 36.30 6.55
C GLU A 508 -12.48 35.78 5.89
N ALA A 509 -11.65 35.05 6.66
CA ALA A 509 -10.45 34.41 6.16
C ALA A 509 -10.78 33.29 5.15
N LEU A 510 -11.87 32.55 5.38
CA LEU A 510 -12.36 31.56 4.42
C LEU A 510 -12.77 32.23 3.10
N ARG A 511 -13.58 33.29 3.14
CA ARG A 511 -14.02 34.03 1.94
C ARG A 511 -12.83 34.58 1.15
N ALA A 512 -11.84 35.13 1.84
CA ALA A 512 -10.65 35.70 1.20
C ALA A 512 -9.79 34.65 0.48
N ALA A 513 -9.86 33.38 0.89
CA ALA A 513 -9.09 32.29 0.30
C ALA A 513 -9.81 31.57 -0.87
N LEU A 514 -11.07 31.92 -1.15
CA LEU A 514 -11.86 31.27 -2.19
C LEU A 514 -11.37 31.64 -3.60
N THR A 515 -11.41 30.65 -4.48
CA THR A 515 -11.21 30.82 -5.93
C THR A 515 -12.27 30.01 -6.68
N SER A 516 -12.34 30.18 -8.00
CA SER A 516 -13.18 29.33 -8.88
C SER A 516 -12.77 27.86 -8.90
N ARG A 517 -11.57 27.54 -8.37
CA ARG A 517 -11.02 26.18 -8.26
C ARG A 517 -11.28 25.54 -6.90
N SER A 518 -11.77 26.29 -5.92
CA SER A 518 -12.08 25.76 -4.59
C SER A 518 -13.18 24.69 -4.65
N ARG A 519 -12.94 23.52 -4.04
CA ARG A 519 -13.87 22.37 -4.04
C ARG A 519 -14.27 21.89 -2.66
N ALA A 520 -13.33 21.88 -1.72
CA ALA A 520 -13.58 21.35 -0.39
C ALA A 520 -12.86 22.16 0.69
N LEU A 521 -13.45 22.16 1.89
CA LEU A 521 -12.87 22.70 3.10
C LEU A 521 -12.64 21.57 4.09
N VAL A 522 -11.42 21.47 4.63
CA VAL A 522 -11.12 20.57 5.77
C VAL A 522 -11.39 21.32 7.07
N LEU A 523 -12.26 20.77 7.92
CA LEU A 523 -12.43 21.24 9.29
C LEU A 523 -12.09 20.11 10.25
N ASN A 524 -11.11 20.35 11.14
CA ASN A 524 -10.75 19.41 12.19
C ASN A 524 -11.18 19.96 13.54
N THR A 525 -12.13 19.30 14.21
CA THR A 525 -12.70 19.75 15.48
C THR A 525 -13.04 18.55 16.38
N PRO A 526 -12.47 18.44 17.58
CA PRO A 526 -11.32 19.20 18.09
C PRO A 526 -10.09 19.12 17.18
N SER A 527 -9.38 20.25 17.03
CA SER A 527 -8.27 20.41 16.10
C SER A 527 -6.99 19.73 16.60
N ASN A 528 -6.26 19.10 15.69
CA ASN A 528 -4.89 18.64 15.84
C ASN A 528 -4.01 19.45 14.86
N PRO A 529 -2.98 20.17 15.35
CA PRO A 529 -2.39 20.11 16.69
C PRO A 529 -2.93 21.12 17.72
N ALA A 530 -3.79 22.07 17.35
CA ALA A 530 -4.10 23.23 18.19
C ALA A 530 -4.98 22.93 19.42
N GLY A 531 -5.71 21.82 19.43
CA GLY A 531 -6.75 21.53 20.43
C GLY A 531 -7.98 22.44 20.34
N ALA A 532 -8.09 23.27 19.28
CA ALA A 532 -9.18 24.21 19.08
C ALA A 532 -10.52 23.48 18.88
N VAL A 533 -11.58 23.97 19.53
CA VAL A 533 -12.92 23.39 19.46
C VAL A 533 -13.90 24.47 19.03
N TYR A 534 -14.63 24.24 17.95
CA TYR A 534 -15.60 25.19 17.43
C TYR A 534 -16.96 25.03 18.13
N GLY A 535 -17.59 26.15 18.46
CA GLY A 535 -18.98 26.20 18.90
C GLY A 535 -19.96 26.17 17.73
N ARG A 536 -21.23 25.90 18.02
CA ARG A 536 -22.30 25.81 17.02
C ARG A 536 -22.41 27.07 16.14
N ALA A 537 -22.34 28.26 16.74
CA ALA A 537 -22.45 29.52 16.00
C ALA A 537 -21.27 29.73 15.04
N GLU A 538 -20.06 29.41 15.47
CA GLU A 538 -18.84 29.51 14.65
C GLU A 538 -18.90 28.53 13.47
N LEU A 539 -19.31 27.28 13.72
CA LEU A 539 -19.50 26.28 12.67
C LEU A 539 -20.60 26.67 11.68
N ALA A 540 -21.73 27.19 12.17
CA ALA A 540 -22.82 27.65 11.31
C ALA A 540 -22.38 28.78 10.38
N ALA A 541 -21.58 29.72 10.86
CA ALA A 541 -21.03 30.80 10.03
C ALA A 541 -20.09 30.28 8.94
N LEU A 542 -19.23 29.30 9.25
CA LEU A 542 -18.37 28.65 8.25
C LEU A 542 -19.17 27.83 7.24
N VAL A 543 -20.24 27.14 7.67
CA VAL A 543 -21.16 26.42 6.79
C VAL A 543 -21.86 27.39 5.83
N ALA A 544 -22.25 28.58 6.28
CA ALA A 544 -22.85 29.59 5.39
C ALA A 544 -21.90 30.01 4.27
N VAL A 545 -20.63 30.27 4.59
CA VAL A 545 -19.62 30.59 3.57
C VAL A 545 -19.36 29.40 2.63
N ALA A 546 -19.26 28.19 3.19
CA ALA A 546 -19.14 26.99 2.37
C ALA A 546 -20.34 26.86 1.41
N ALA A 547 -21.55 27.13 1.90
CA ALA A 547 -22.80 27.13 1.15
C ALA A 547 -22.74 28.10 -0.05
N GLU A 548 -22.43 29.37 0.21
CA GLU A 548 -22.25 30.43 -0.79
C GLU A 548 -21.27 30.00 -1.91
N ALA A 549 -20.21 29.29 -1.54
CA ALA A 549 -19.11 28.92 -2.44
C ALA A 549 -19.19 27.49 -3.00
N GLU A 550 -20.31 26.78 -2.82
CA GLU A 550 -20.47 25.38 -3.30
C GLU A 550 -19.41 24.38 -2.80
N LEU A 551 -18.79 24.65 -1.63
CA LEU A 551 -17.81 23.75 -1.02
C LEU A 551 -18.42 22.55 -0.27
N VAL A 552 -17.79 21.39 -0.41
CA VAL A 552 -18.01 20.24 0.49
C VAL A 552 -17.11 20.39 1.72
N ILE A 553 -17.66 20.11 2.91
CA ILE A 553 -16.88 20.11 4.15
C ILE A 553 -16.44 18.69 4.47
N VAL A 554 -15.13 18.47 4.59
CA VAL A 554 -14.54 17.26 5.16
C VAL A 554 -14.30 17.52 6.64
N ALA A 555 -15.21 17.03 7.49
CA ALA A 555 -15.15 17.22 8.93
C ALA A 555 -14.40 16.04 9.59
N ASP A 556 -13.15 16.26 9.96
CA ASP A 556 -12.36 15.33 10.76
C ASP A 556 -12.69 15.54 12.25
N GLU A 557 -13.48 14.62 12.81
CA GLU A 557 -14.04 14.72 14.17
C GLU A 557 -13.56 13.58 15.09
N VAL A 558 -12.33 13.11 14.85
CA VAL A 558 -11.75 11.94 15.55
C VAL A 558 -11.60 12.12 17.06
N TYR A 559 -11.51 13.36 17.55
CA TYR A 559 -11.36 13.66 18.98
C TYR A 559 -12.69 14.00 19.68
N GLY A 560 -13.83 14.00 18.97
CA GLY A 560 -15.12 14.45 19.52
C GLY A 560 -15.54 13.71 20.80
N ASP A 561 -15.19 12.43 20.94
CA ASP A 561 -15.53 11.62 22.13
C ASP A 561 -14.68 11.93 23.36
N LEU A 562 -13.54 12.60 23.16
CA LEU A 562 -12.58 12.91 24.22
C LEU A 562 -12.80 14.31 24.79
N LEU A 563 -13.71 15.10 24.21
CA LEU A 563 -13.95 16.46 24.65
C LEU A 563 -14.55 16.49 26.06
N ARG A 564 -13.95 17.30 26.94
CA ARG A 564 -14.41 17.53 28.31
C ARG A 564 -14.66 19.02 28.54
N GLY A 565 -15.91 19.39 28.75
CA GLY A 565 -16.34 20.77 29.00
C GLY A 565 -17.80 20.85 29.47
N PRO A 566 -18.26 22.04 29.90
CA PRO A 566 -19.67 22.26 30.23
C PRO A 566 -20.57 22.14 28.99
N GLU A 567 -20.04 22.46 27.82
CA GLU A 567 -20.73 22.35 26.54
C GLU A 567 -20.40 21.00 25.86
N PRO A 568 -21.40 20.30 25.30
CA PRO A 568 -21.18 19.07 24.56
C PRO A 568 -20.45 19.34 23.23
N PHE A 569 -19.77 18.31 22.72
CA PHE A 569 -19.21 18.35 21.37
C PHE A 569 -20.32 18.58 20.33
N VAL A 570 -20.05 19.46 19.37
CA VAL A 570 -20.97 19.76 18.26
C VAL A 570 -20.30 19.31 16.96
N SER A 571 -20.89 18.32 16.31
CA SER A 571 -20.50 17.93 14.95
C SER A 571 -20.88 19.04 13.96
N VAL A 572 -20.04 19.28 12.95
CA VAL A 572 -20.32 20.24 11.87
C VAL A 572 -21.65 19.91 11.20
N ALA A 573 -21.87 18.64 10.88
CA ALA A 573 -23.09 18.17 10.23
C ALA A 573 -24.37 18.38 11.09
N ALA A 574 -24.24 18.55 12.41
CA ALA A 574 -25.36 18.76 13.32
C ALA A 574 -25.76 20.24 13.44
N CYS A 575 -25.06 21.16 12.77
CA CYS A 575 -25.31 22.60 12.89
C CYS A 575 -26.58 23.06 12.18
N SER A 576 -26.89 22.48 11.00
CA SER A 576 -28.08 22.78 10.22
C SER A 576 -28.35 21.68 9.19
N ALA A 577 -29.54 21.69 8.56
CA ALA A 577 -29.84 20.79 7.46
C ALA A 577 -28.89 21.00 6.26
N GLU A 578 -28.45 22.24 6.03
CA GLU A 578 -27.45 22.55 5.00
C GLU A 578 -26.07 21.99 5.37
N ALA A 579 -25.67 22.10 6.63
CA ALA A 579 -24.42 21.50 7.12
C ALA A 579 -24.41 19.98 6.89
N ARG A 580 -25.50 19.28 7.25
CA ARG A 580 -25.65 17.84 7.01
C ARG A 580 -25.52 17.47 5.52
N ARG A 581 -26.13 18.26 4.63
CA ARG A 581 -26.12 18.00 3.18
C ARG A 581 -24.75 18.18 2.54
N ARG A 582 -23.84 18.94 3.15
CA ARG A 582 -22.54 19.28 2.56
C ARG A 582 -21.35 18.72 3.29
N THR A 583 -21.57 18.06 4.43
CA THR A 583 -20.48 17.57 5.27
C THR A 583 -20.35 16.07 5.13
N VAL A 584 -19.12 15.60 4.88
CA VAL A 584 -18.72 14.24 5.21
C VAL A 584 -17.99 14.26 6.55
N VAL A 585 -18.60 13.63 7.54
CA VAL A 585 -18.03 13.43 8.88
C VAL A 585 -17.12 12.21 8.83
N VAL A 586 -15.86 12.37 9.24
CA VAL A 586 -14.87 11.29 9.33
C VAL A 586 -14.47 11.11 10.80
N ARG A 587 -14.58 9.89 11.31
CA ARG A 587 -14.22 9.54 12.69
C ARG A 587 -13.43 8.23 12.75
N SER A 588 -12.86 7.94 13.91
CA SER A 588 -12.04 6.75 14.14
C SER A 588 -12.24 6.18 15.53
N LEU A 589 -12.07 4.87 15.65
CA LEU A 589 -12.02 4.21 16.96
C LEU A 589 -10.62 4.28 17.59
N SER A 590 -9.63 4.81 16.87
CA SER A 590 -8.23 4.82 17.31
C SER A 590 -7.97 5.66 18.56
N LYS A 591 -8.76 6.71 18.79
CA LYS A 591 -8.60 7.61 19.94
C LYS A 591 -9.52 7.20 21.09
N SER A 592 -10.82 7.18 20.83
CA SER A 592 -11.86 6.93 21.84
C SER A 592 -11.80 5.53 22.47
N TYR A 593 -11.35 4.52 21.70
CA TYR A 593 -11.35 3.12 22.11
C TYR A 593 -9.94 2.52 22.21
N ALA A 594 -8.89 3.34 22.13
CA ALA A 594 -7.50 2.88 22.07
C ALA A 594 -7.25 1.81 20.98
N MET A 595 -7.87 2.01 19.81
CA MET A 595 -7.79 1.08 18.68
C MET A 595 -6.84 1.59 17.56
N THR A 596 -5.65 2.07 17.90
CA THR A 596 -4.69 2.70 16.97
C THR A 596 -4.24 1.76 15.84
N GLY A 597 -3.81 0.54 16.22
CA GLY A 597 -3.33 -0.51 15.30
C GLY A 597 -4.42 -1.32 14.59
N TRP A 598 -5.68 -1.22 15.04
CA TRP A 598 -6.81 -1.97 14.46
C TRP A 598 -7.28 -1.40 13.12
N ARG A 599 -6.88 -0.17 12.82
CA ARG A 599 -7.17 0.52 11.55
C ARG A 599 -8.67 0.52 11.20
N LEU A 600 -9.52 0.87 12.17
CA LEU A 600 -10.95 1.06 11.95
C LEU A 600 -11.39 2.51 12.18
N GLY A 601 -12.16 3.01 11.23
CA GLY A 601 -12.88 4.27 11.33
C GLY A 601 -14.18 4.19 10.54
N TYR A 602 -14.84 5.33 10.39
CA TYR A 602 -16.05 5.43 9.60
C TYR A 602 -16.21 6.83 9.03
N ALA A 603 -16.97 6.91 7.94
CA ALA A 603 -17.44 8.15 7.35
C ALA A 603 -18.97 8.14 7.26
N ALA A 604 -19.58 9.30 7.48
CA ALA A 604 -21.02 9.52 7.34
C ALA A 604 -21.26 10.83 6.60
N GLY A 605 -22.17 10.83 5.64
CA GLY A 605 -22.43 12.00 4.80
C GLY A 605 -23.45 11.69 3.70
N PRO A 606 -23.61 12.60 2.73
CA PRO A 606 -24.58 12.42 1.66
C PRO A 606 -24.33 11.14 0.88
N GLU A 607 -25.41 10.38 0.62
CA GLU A 607 -25.35 9.06 -0.03
C GLU A 607 -24.54 9.03 -1.34
N PRO A 608 -24.64 10.03 -2.26
CA PRO A 608 -23.84 10.01 -3.48
C PRO A 608 -22.33 10.03 -3.21
N LEU A 609 -21.89 10.84 -2.24
CA LEU A 609 -20.47 10.92 -1.87
C LEU A 609 -20.02 9.66 -1.14
N ILE A 610 -20.81 9.14 -0.20
CA ILE A 610 -20.49 7.87 0.47
C ILE A 610 -20.40 6.70 -0.51
N THR A 611 -21.24 6.70 -1.56
CA THR A 611 -21.17 5.71 -2.64
C THR A 611 -19.87 5.83 -3.44
N ALA A 612 -19.50 7.05 -3.85
CA ALA A 612 -18.24 7.31 -4.54
C ALA A 612 -17.02 6.92 -3.68
N MET A 613 -17.03 7.31 -2.40
CA MET A 613 -16.00 6.92 -1.43
C MET A 613 -15.91 5.40 -1.24
N THR A 614 -17.04 4.70 -1.24
CA THR A 614 -17.08 3.23 -1.14
C THR A 614 -16.41 2.58 -2.36
N HIS A 615 -16.59 3.15 -3.55
CA HIS A 615 -15.90 2.66 -4.76
C HIS A 615 -14.41 2.93 -4.75
N VAL A 616 -13.99 4.11 -4.26
CA VAL A 616 -12.57 4.38 -4.02
C VAL A 616 -11.99 3.36 -3.05
N GLN A 617 -12.68 3.08 -1.95
CA GLN A 617 -12.22 2.08 -0.99
C GLN A 617 -12.15 0.68 -1.59
N ASP A 618 -13.13 0.28 -2.40
CA ASP A 618 -13.13 -1.00 -3.10
C ASP A 618 -11.90 -1.13 -4.02
N ALA A 619 -11.60 -0.08 -4.79
CA ALA A 619 -10.46 -0.03 -5.69
C ALA A 619 -9.10 0.00 -4.95
N LEU A 620 -9.00 0.71 -3.82
CA LEU A 620 -7.74 0.88 -3.09
C LEU A 620 -7.46 -0.23 -2.07
N LEU A 621 -8.49 -0.75 -1.42
CA LEU A 621 -8.38 -1.57 -0.22
C LEU A 621 -9.35 -2.76 -0.19
N VAL A 622 -10.34 -2.82 -1.09
CA VAL A 622 -11.51 -3.72 -1.05
C VAL A 622 -12.44 -3.42 0.13
N MET A 623 -11.96 -3.55 1.37
CA MET A 623 -12.73 -3.31 2.60
C MET A 623 -11.79 -3.06 3.81
N PRO A 624 -12.26 -2.44 4.90
CA PRO A 624 -11.56 -2.51 6.17
C PRO A 624 -11.50 -3.95 6.69
N ALA A 625 -10.48 -4.29 7.49
CA ALA A 625 -10.27 -5.65 7.98
C ALA A 625 -11.51 -6.20 8.72
N SER A 626 -11.97 -7.39 8.32
CA SER A 626 -13.23 -7.99 8.80
C SER A 626 -13.24 -8.21 10.31
N VAL A 627 -12.18 -8.80 10.88
CA VAL A 627 -12.04 -8.99 12.33
C VAL A 627 -12.08 -7.65 13.09
N SER A 628 -11.45 -6.61 12.53
CA SER A 628 -11.47 -5.28 13.13
C SER A 628 -12.87 -4.68 13.09
N GLN A 629 -13.68 -4.96 12.06
CA GLN A 629 -15.08 -4.53 12.03
C GLN A 629 -15.91 -5.16 13.17
N TRP A 630 -15.71 -6.45 13.47
CA TRP A 630 -16.36 -7.12 14.61
C TRP A 630 -15.94 -6.55 15.96
N ALA A 631 -14.64 -6.28 16.13
CA ALA A 631 -14.14 -5.56 17.29
C ALA A 631 -14.80 -4.17 17.40
N GLY A 632 -14.90 -3.44 16.29
CA GLY A 632 -15.54 -2.12 16.25
C GLY A 632 -17.03 -2.16 16.56
N LEU A 633 -17.73 -3.21 16.14
CA LEU A 633 -19.14 -3.41 16.51
C LEU A 633 -19.25 -3.54 18.03
N ALA A 634 -18.45 -4.41 18.65
CA ALA A 634 -18.42 -4.57 20.09
C ALA A 634 -18.05 -3.28 20.83
N ALA A 635 -17.10 -2.50 20.30
CA ALA A 635 -16.71 -1.21 20.87
C ALA A 635 -17.88 -0.20 20.87
N LEU A 636 -18.64 -0.12 19.77
CA LEU A 636 -19.75 0.84 19.62
C LEU A 636 -21.01 0.42 20.37
N THR A 637 -21.26 -0.88 20.57
CA THR A 637 -22.47 -1.39 21.23
C THR A 637 -22.24 -1.79 22.69
N GLY A 638 -20.99 -2.01 23.09
CA GLY A 638 -20.62 -2.43 24.43
C GLY A 638 -20.59 -1.30 25.46
N PRO A 639 -20.10 -1.58 26.68
CA PRO A 639 -19.95 -0.59 27.74
C PRO A 639 -19.07 0.59 27.32
N GLN A 640 -19.52 1.81 27.61
CA GLN A 640 -18.82 3.05 27.21
C GLN A 640 -17.98 3.66 28.35
N ASP A 641 -17.86 2.97 29.48
CA ASP A 641 -17.24 3.54 30.68
C ASP A 641 -15.73 3.71 30.54
N GLY A 642 -15.08 2.86 29.74
CA GLY A 642 -13.67 3.01 29.36
C GLY A 642 -13.42 4.26 28.51
N VAL A 643 -14.30 4.56 27.55
CA VAL A 643 -14.25 5.80 26.75
C VAL A 643 -14.41 7.02 27.66
N ARG A 644 -15.37 6.96 28.59
CA ARG A 644 -15.59 8.01 29.58
C ARG A 644 -14.39 8.17 30.53
N ALA A 645 -13.73 7.08 30.92
CA ALA A 645 -12.54 7.11 31.76
C ALA A 645 -11.35 7.76 31.03
N LEU A 646 -11.13 7.41 29.76
CA LEU A 646 -10.10 8.02 28.93
C LEU A 646 -10.37 9.52 28.72
N GLY A 647 -11.63 9.89 28.45
CA GLY A 647 -12.05 11.30 28.37
C GLY A 647 -11.92 12.06 29.70
N ARG A 648 -11.96 11.38 30.85
CA ARG A 648 -11.69 11.98 32.17
C ARG A 648 -10.20 12.28 32.39
N ALA A 649 -9.30 11.51 31.79
CA ALA A 649 -7.85 11.71 31.85
C ALA A 649 -7.35 12.81 30.89
N TRP A 650 -8.15 13.19 29.88
CA TRP A 650 -7.82 14.25 28.94
C TRP A 650 -7.97 15.64 29.58
N PRO A 651 -7.06 16.62 29.30
CA PRO A 651 -7.19 17.98 29.80
C PRO A 651 -8.53 18.60 29.41
N ARG A 652 -9.17 19.36 30.31
CA ARG A 652 -10.39 20.13 29.99
C ARG A 652 -10.13 21.03 28.78
N ALA A 653 -11.11 21.15 27.89
CA ALA A 653 -11.05 22.07 26.76
C ALA A 653 -10.57 23.44 27.25
N PRO A 654 -9.55 24.06 26.62
CA PRO A 654 -9.03 25.33 27.10
C PRO A 654 -10.16 26.36 27.10
N THR A 655 -10.55 26.79 28.30
CA THR A 655 -11.52 27.86 28.51
C THR A 655 -10.90 29.17 28.07
N THR A 656 -11.01 29.50 26.77
CA THR A 656 -10.81 30.84 26.15
C THR A 656 -9.58 31.67 26.55
N ARG A 657 -8.60 31.14 27.28
CA ARG A 657 -7.35 31.78 27.65
C ARG A 657 -6.28 30.69 27.78
N GLY A 658 -5.36 30.66 26.82
CA GLY A 658 -4.22 29.72 26.74
C GLY A 658 -3.25 29.80 27.92
N ARG A 659 -3.69 29.36 29.11
CA ARG A 659 -2.86 29.32 30.33
C ARG A 659 -2.17 27.98 30.55
N GLY A 660 -2.62 26.89 29.92
CA GLY A 660 -2.12 25.54 30.19
C GLY A 660 -0.63 25.31 29.84
N TRP A 661 -0.12 25.98 28.80
CA TRP A 661 1.30 25.87 28.43
C TRP A 661 2.22 26.83 29.21
N ARG A 662 1.65 27.86 29.88
CA ARG A 662 2.43 28.89 30.58
C ARG A 662 2.81 28.48 32.01
N SER A 663 2.18 27.45 32.57
CA SER A 663 2.42 27.01 33.95
C SER A 663 3.49 25.92 34.09
N CYS A 664 4.10 25.45 32.99
CA CYS A 664 5.24 24.54 33.05
C CYS A 664 6.53 25.35 33.36
N PRO A 665 7.19 25.16 34.51
CA PRO A 665 8.40 25.90 34.87
C PRO A 665 9.53 25.71 33.83
N ALA A 666 9.58 24.56 33.17
CA ALA A 666 10.55 24.26 32.12
C ALA A 666 10.30 25.03 30.80
N CYS A 667 9.05 25.41 30.50
CA CYS A 667 8.70 26.21 29.33
C CYS A 667 8.90 27.72 29.58
N ALA A 668 8.76 28.18 30.83
CA ALA A 668 9.02 29.57 31.21
C ALA A 668 10.52 29.92 31.23
N ALA A 669 11.40 28.94 31.47
CA ALA A 669 12.83 29.15 31.67
C ALA A 669 13.68 29.29 30.38
N ARG A 670 13.08 29.19 29.19
CA ARG A 670 13.81 29.37 27.91
C ARG A 670 13.03 30.27 26.96
N ARG A 671 13.08 31.58 27.21
CA ARG A 671 13.04 32.52 26.08
C ARG A 671 14.30 32.22 25.23
N PRO A 672 14.19 31.89 23.94
CA PRO A 672 15.38 31.86 23.10
C PRO A 672 16.02 33.25 23.15
N PRO A 673 17.36 33.36 23.25
CA PRO A 673 18.00 34.67 23.16
C PRO A 673 17.60 35.31 21.83
N ALA A 674 17.38 36.62 21.86
CA ALA A 674 17.18 37.40 20.63
C ALA A 674 18.31 37.03 19.65
N PRO A 675 18.01 36.78 18.37
CA PRO A 675 19.00 36.30 17.42
C PRO A 675 20.12 37.33 17.28
N SER A 676 21.27 37.06 17.90
CA SER A 676 22.52 37.71 17.57
C SER A 676 23.01 37.07 16.27
N SER A 677 22.93 37.85 15.20
CA SER A 677 23.22 37.53 13.78
C SER A 677 22.02 37.02 12.95
N PRO A 678 21.91 37.46 11.68
CA PRO A 678 20.80 37.09 10.81
C PRO A 678 20.94 35.61 10.42
N SER A 679 20.05 34.77 10.94
CA SER A 679 19.86 33.40 10.46
C SER A 679 19.42 33.40 8.98
N PRO A 680 19.84 32.41 8.19
CA PRO A 680 19.58 32.39 6.75
C PRO A 680 18.07 32.27 6.51
N ARG A 681 17.51 33.29 5.83
CA ARG A 681 16.14 33.27 5.35
C ARG A 681 15.94 32.01 4.49
N TRP A 682 14.97 31.18 4.83
CA TRP A 682 14.45 30.18 3.91
C TRP A 682 13.78 30.94 2.75
N ALA A 683 14.55 31.25 1.73
CA ALA A 683 14.03 31.82 0.50
C ALA A 683 13.21 30.74 -0.23
N VAL A 684 11.92 31.01 -0.39
CA VAL A 684 11.09 30.37 -1.41
C VAL A 684 11.70 30.76 -2.77
N PRO A 685 12.08 29.82 -3.65
CA PRO A 685 12.54 30.19 -4.97
C PRO A 685 11.36 30.82 -5.73
N ALA A 686 11.56 32.03 -6.23
CA ALA A 686 10.63 32.65 -7.18
C ALA A 686 10.58 31.81 -8.47
N PRO A 687 9.42 31.72 -9.15
CA PRO A 687 9.29 30.94 -10.36
C PRO A 687 10.04 31.64 -11.51
N THR A 688 10.92 30.90 -12.17
CA THR A 688 11.40 31.18 -13.53
C THR A 688 10.83 30.15 -14.48
#